data_AF-A0A957NIJ3-F1
#
_entry.id   AF-A0A957NIJ3-F1
#
_cell.length_a   1.000
_cell.length_b   1.000
_cell.length_c   1.000
_cell.angle_alpha   90.00
_cell.angle_beta   90.00
_cell.angle_gamma   90.00
#
_symmetry.space_group_name_H-M   'P 1'
#
loop_
_entity.id
_entity.type
_entity.pdbx_description
1 polymer ?
#
loop_
_entity_poly.entity_id
_entity_poly.type
_entity_poly.pdbx_seq_one_letter_code
_entity_poly.pdbx_strand_id
1 'polypeptide(L)'
;SVRQTAKQDQQDAHRAETQTQRALNDQRAKPSVSPHQDPLAAAQLQVSVGDEPGRFADPLCASDPNGDADGDMLTNLSECLLGTLVDSTDTDQDGLSDWLEVKGVQFAGQTWYTNPLDQDSNKDGIFDGREWYLGSTNENVPADTNSNGIPDVWDEDNDGDGVRDNLDLSPYTSTQPDGPNARFFTEDTPLQLVFNDLMADELVKVEFQVAPQNPDHLWYTQNVLDWPLDDKQGQIQDADSATFYDVAQDLPPAPNANGDMRLVPMLEIEMAANAANLPPSEPCTAPTGEETTCYPLLEQFGIAVQPLNGDTLAAYVPLQVVTDPVGDNNVAFYGQMFYRASGAWGAPANVRMVWAVQVLNDICDAYDDNICSEYSAMNVPQLVHIYADEWYLSGIHVTEEHGADMALIYEDPQAFASAGVEEDGPLYLETLYGLLYGLDNTFLAGADCDSVEANGACVGNDQRDITVPELARRFEHTINSGVSDTDRWNLPNVLRVDRQSYASSDIGLLTTAVTETVRILEETYTPAWSASQPITPTILLAYESMSRSVNLDEGLAGNANLAWSNQTLTLNFRQSGADAVDLNTMAVVKWAPYAYTTTDGWVGADINQFYDNALASHLARDFDGAFPTPEENETYQTLAQVLYLAVYQGNLRLVEIGALVNGQIQRQIIAQEYQKPSEAIAVTFLTTALESIPTVLNALIVFSETWAQIAHGLTLAG
;
A
#
# COMPACT_ATOMS: atom_id res chain seq x y z
N SER A 1 -40.31 -11.40 12.08
CA SER A 1 -40.19 -9.95 11.85
C SER A 1 -38.94 -9.37 12.47
N VAL A 2 -38.61 -9.60 13.76
CA VAL A 2 -37.40 -9.02 14.41
C VAL A 2 -36.08 -9.36 13.69
N ARG A 3 -35.89 -10.60 13.22
CA ARG A 3 -34.71 -10.98 12.39
C ARG A 3 -34.70 -10.37 10.98
N GLN A 4 -35.85 -10.02 10.42
CA GLN A 4 -35.93 -9.34 9.12
C GLN A 4 -35.65 -7.85 9.28
N THR A 5 -36.12 -7.23 10.36
CA THR A 5 -35.82 -5.84 10.70
C THR A 5 -34.33 -5.67 11.01
N ALA A 6 -33.73 -6.53 11.83
CA ALA A 6 -32.28 -6.48 12.09
C ALA A 6 -31.41 -6.67 10.84
N LYS A 7 -31.85 -7.52 9.89
CA LYS A 7 -31.16 -7.69 8.59
C LYS A 7 -31.33 -6.47 7.67
N GLN A 8 -32.50 -5.84 7.69
CA GLN A 8 -32.75 -4.61 6.94
C GLN A 8 -31.90 -3.47 7.50
N ASP A 9 -31.85 -3.33 8.84
CA ASP A 9 -31.06 -2.33 9.53
C ASP A 9 -29.55 -2.52 9.27
N GLN A 10 -29.07 -3.78 9.20
CA GLN A 10 -27.68 -4.09 8.84
C GLN A 10 -27.37 -3.76 7.37
N GLN A 11 -28.29 -4.02 6.44
CA GLN A 11 -28.13 -3.64 5.04
C GLN A 11 -28.20 -2.13 4.84
N ASP A 12 -29.03 -1.42 5.61
CA ASP A 12 -29.12 0.04 5.57
C ASP A 12 -27.89 0.69 6.20
N ALA A 13 -27.33 0.12 7.27
CA ALA A 13 -26.06 0.53 7.86
C ALA A 13 -24.90 0.32 6.87
N HIS A 14 -24.81 -0.86 6.24
CA HIS A 14 -23.78 -1.13 5.24
C HIS A 14 -23.90 -0.19 4.03
N ARG A 15 -25.13 0.08 3.54
CA ARG A 15 -25.36 1.08 2.50
C ARG A 15 -24.91 2.48 2.92
N ALA A 16 -25.17 2.88 4.17
CA ALA A 16 -24.76 4.18 4.69
C ALA A 16 -23.24 4.28 4.85
N GLU A 17 -22.57 3.22 5.31
CA GLU A 17 -21.10 3.13 5.37
C GLU A 17 -20.50 3.22 3.98
N THR A 18 -21.01 2.45 3.00
CA THR A 18 -20.55 2.53 1.60
C THR A 18 -20.76 3.92 1.00
N GLN A 19 -21.91 4.57 1.27
CA GLN A 19 -22.16 5.94 0.81
C GLN A 19 -21.22 6.97 1.46
N THR A 20 -20.93 6.80 2.75
CA THR A 20 -20.00 7.68 3.48
C THR A 20 -18.58 7.50 2.94
N GLN A 21 -18.16 6.25 2.71
CA GLN A 21 -16.86 5.94 2.12
C GLN A 21 -16.72 6.51 0.70
N ARG A 22 -17.78 6.44 -0.12
CA ARG A 22 -17.80 7.08 -1.44
C ARG A 22 -17.66 8.59 -1.35
N ALA A 23 -18.43 9.24 -0.48
CA ALA A 23 -18.33 10.68 -0.30
C ALA A 23 -16.94 11.12 0.20
N LEU A 24 -16.28 10.30 1.02
CA LEU A 24 -14.90 10.51 1.45
C LEU A 24 -13.91 10.33 0.29
N ASN A 25 -14.03 9.25 -0.48
CA ASN A 25 -13.17 9.02 -1.64
C ASN A 25 -13.34 10.13 -2.70
N ASP A 26 -14.58 10.57 -2.96
CA ASP A 26 -14.91 11.70 -3.83
C ASP A 26 -14.35 13.04 -3.30
N GLN A 27 -14.13 13.17 -1.99
CA GLN A 27 -13.46 14.36 -1.44
C GLN A 27 -11.94 14.26 -1.54
N ARG A 28 -11.39 13.05 -1.41
CA ARG A 28 -9.94 12.80 -1.52
C ARG A 28 -9.45 12.93 -2.96
N ALA A 29 -10.24 12.49 -3.94
CA ALA A 29 -9.92 12.57 -5.36
C ALA A 29 -10.24 13.96 -5.97
N LYS A 30 -10.41 15.00 -5.15
CA LYS A 30 -10.66 16.36 -5.68
C LYS A 30 -9.35 17.10 -5.85
N PRO A 31 -9.12 17.67 -7.04
CA PRO A 31 -8.03 18.61 -7.25
C PRO A 31 -7.98 19.70 -6.18
N SER A 32 -6.77 20.01 -5.71
CA SER A 32 -6.56 21.10 -4.75
C SER A 32 -6.69 22.48 -5.37
N VAL A 33 -6.44 22.58 -6.68
CA VAL A 33 -6.63 23.78 -7.50
C VAL A 33 -7.38 23.48 -8.80
N SER A 34 -7.86 24.52 -9.47
CA SER A 34 -8.38 24.37 -10.84
C SER A 34 -7.24 24.49 -11.85
N PRO A 35 -7.10 23.57 -12.83
CA PRO A 35 -5.95 23.49 -13.74
C PRO A 35 -5.70 24.76 -14.57
N HIS A 36 -6.73 25.60 -14.76
CA HIS A 36 -6.66 26.80 -15.60
C HIS A 36 -6.83 28.11 -14.81
N GLN A 37 -6.74 28.03 -13.48
CA GLN A 37 -6.83 29.19 -12.61
C GLN A 37 -5.44 29.59 -12.14
N ASP A 38 -5.01 30.79 -12.50
CA ASP A 38 -3.78 31.42 -12.01
C ASP A 38 -3.78 31.47 -10.46
N PRO A 39 -2.89 30.72 -9.78
CA PRO A 39 -2.85 30.62 -8.32
C PRO A 39 -2.58 31.97 -7.66
N LEU A 40 -1.68 32.78 -8.23
CA LEU A 40 -1.32 34.07 -7.67
C LEU A 40 -2.44 35.08 -7.81
N ALA A 41 -3.12 35.11 -8.96
CA ALA A 41 -4.31 35.95 -9.13
C ALA A 41 -5.44 35.55 -8.18
N ALA A 42 -5.61 34.24 -7.94
CA ALA A 42 -6.59 33.72 -6.98
C ALA A 42 -6.25 34.15 -5.54
N ALA A 43 -5.01 34.01 -5.11
CA ALA A 43 -4.53 34.42 -3.80
C ALA A 43 -4.69 35.93 -3.56
N GLN A 44 -4.36 36.76 -4.56
CA GLN A 44 -4.54 38.22 -4.50
C GLN A 44 -6.01 38.64 -4.33
N LEU A 45 -6.94 37.93 -4.97
CA LEU A 45 -8.37 38.19 -4.83
C LEU A 45 -8.85 37.88 -3.41
N GLN A 46 -8.38 36.79 -2.79
CA GLN A 46 -8.76 36.45 -1.41
C GLN A 46 -8.32 37.53 -0.40
N VAL A 47 -7.13 38.12 -0.59
CA VAL A 47 -6.64 39.21 0.27
C VAL A 47 -7.47 40.50 0.14
N SER A 48 -8.11 40.71 -1.02
CA SER A 48 -8.96 41.90 -1.26
C SER A 48 -10.34 41.82 -0.60
N VAL A 49 -10.79 40.62 -0.21
CA VAL A 49 -12.12 40.35 0.37
C VAL A 49 -11.99 40.04 1.86
N GLY A 50 -11.27 40.89 2.59
CA GLY A 50 -11.25 40.97 4.05
C GLY A 50 -10.67 39.76 4.78
N ASP A 51 -9.44 39.91 5.31
CA ASP A 51 -9.12 39.45 6.67
C ASP A 51 -7.80 40.00 7.23
N GLU A 52 -7.68 39.76 8.54
CA GLU A 52 -6.88 40.29 9.66
C GLU A 52 -5.33 40.47 9.51
N PRO A 53 -4.72 41.35 10.34
CA PRO A 53 -3.28 41.61 10.37
C PRO A 53 -2.50 40.46 11.04
N GLY A 54 -2.25 39.36 10.31
CA GLY A 54 -1.44 38.24 10.80
C GLY A 54 -0.94 37.23 9.76
N ARG A 55 -1.31 37.38 8.47
CA ARG A 55 -1.06 36.37 7.42
C ARG A 55 0.39 36.31 6.90
N PHE A 56 1.23 37.26 7.28
CA PHE A 56 2.65 37.30 6.88
C PHE A 56 3.51 36.83 8.06
N ALA A 57 3.66 35.51 8.22
CA ALA A 57 4.46 34.92 9.29
C ALA A 57 5.97 35.19 9.09
N ASP A 58 6.41 35.31 7.83
CA ASP A 58 7.82 35.53 7.53
C ASP A 58 8.23 37.03 7.59
N PRO A 59 9.31 37.40 8.29
CA PRO A 59 9.83 38.77 8.33
C PRO A 59 10.23 39.36 6.97
N LEU A 60 10.61 38.53 5.99
CA LEU A 60 11.01 38.93 4.64
C LEU A 60 9.82 39.50 3.85
N CYS A 61 8.60 39.03 4.08
CA CYS A 61 7.39 39.57 3.44
C CYS A 61 7.24 41.09 3.68
N ALA A 62 7.68 41.60 4.84
CA ALA A 62 7.56 43.01 5.21
C ALA A 62 8.88 43.80 5.04
N SER A 63 10.02 43.14 5.26
CA SER A 63 11.32 43.80 5.24
C SER A 63 11.94 43.91 3.85
N ASP A 64 11.65 42.96 2.96
CA ASP A 64 12.05 43.01 1.55
C ASP A 64 10.99 42.37 0.62
N PRO A 65 9.79 42.97 0.49
CA PRO A 65 8.69 42.37 -0.27
C PRO A 65 8.96 42.18 -1.78
N ASN A 66 9.96 42.87 -2.34
CA ASN A 66 10.35 42.71 -3.75
C ASN A 66 11.66 41.92 -3.90
N GLY A 67 12.22 41.42 -2.79
CA GLY A 67 13.29 40.46 -2.80
C GLY A 67 12.79 39.09 -3.27
N ASP A 68 13.73 38.21 -3.52
CA ASP A 68 13.59 36.85 -4.06
C ASP A 68 14.69 36.07 -3.32
N ALA A 69 14.35 35.53 -2.14
CA ALA A 69 15.33 35.12 -1.15
C ALA A 69 16.00 33.79 -1.48
N ASP A 70 15.26 32.91 -2.12
CA ASP A 70 15.63 31.58 -2.59
C ASP A 70 16.08 31.57 -4.07
N GLY A 71 15.67 32.57 -4.86
CA GLY A 71 16.13 32.78 -6.23
C GLY A 71 15.30 32.08 -7.30
N ASP A 72 14.06 31.69 -7.00
CA ASP A 72 13.16 30.97 -7.92
C ASP A 72 12.41 31.89 -8.91
N MET A 73 12.58 33.21 -8.77
CA MET A 73 11.91 34.29 -9.52
C MET A 73 10.53 34.71 -9.01
N LEU A 74 10.01 34.12 -7.95
CA LEU A 74 8.93 34.71 -7.15
C LEU A 74 9.51 35.79 -6.22
N THR A 75 8.65 36.73 -5.87
CA THR A 75 9.03 37.73 -4.87
C THR A 75 8.57 37.25 -3.50
N ASN A 76 9.30 37.60 -2.43
CA ASN A 76 8.90 37.35 -1.04
C ASN A 76 7.43 37.70 -0.77
N LEU A 77 6.90 38.81 -1.33
CA LEU A 77 5.48 39.15 -1.17
C LEU A 77 4.53 38.17 -1.86
N SER A 78 4.88 37.69 -3.05
CA SER A 78 4.07 36.73 -3.83
C SER A 78 4.02 35.38 -3.13
N GLU A 79 5.16 34.91 -2.63
CA GLU A 79 5.25 33.67 -1.86
C GLU A 79 4.38 33.75 -0.61
N CYS A 80 4.49 34.84 0.16
CA CYS A 80 3.63 34.99 1.34
C CYS A 80 2.15 35.17 1.01
N LEU A 81 1.79 35.63 -0.20
CA LEU A 81 0.39 35.68 -0.64
C LEU A 81 -0.13 34.28 -0.96
N LEU A 82 0.70 33.45 -1.57
CA LEU A 82 0.41 32.05 -1.92
C LEU A 82 0.41 31.17 -0.67
N GLY A 83 1.25 31.49 0.32
CA GLY A 83 1.52 30.67 1.50
C GLY A 83 2.77 29.81 1.35
N THR A 84 3.56 30.01 0.29
CA THR A 84 4.81 29.30 0.04
C THR A 84 5.96 29.82 0.92
N LEU A 85 7.05 29.06 0.99
CA LEU A 85 8.20 29.35 1.85
C LEU A 85 9.21 30.24 1.13
N VAL A 86 9.42 31.47 1.65
CA VAL A 86 10.30 32.50 1.06
C VAL A 86 11.78 32.12 0.89
N ASP A 87 12.19 31.00 1.47
CA ASP A 87 13.55 30.46 1.44
C ASP A 87 13.64 29.08 0.79
N SER A 88 12.57 28.62 0.12
CA SER A 88 12.49 27.34 -0.59
C SER A 88 11.95 27.52 -2.00
N THR A 89 12.76 27.15 -2.99
CA THR A 89 12.39 27.25 -4.42
C THR A 89 11.28 26.31 -4.86
N ASP A 90 10.95 25.34 -4.02
CA ASP A 90 9.98 24.26 -4.21
C ASP A 90 9.46 23.95 -2.79
N THR A 91 8.29 24.50 -2.46
CA THR A 91 7.78 24.50 -1.09
C THR A 91 7.25 23.14 -0.66
N ASP A 92 6.53 22.45 -1.55
CA ASP A 92 5.96 21.14 -1.27
C ASP A 92 6.89 19.97 -1.63
N GLN A 93 8.00 20.23 -2.32
CA GLN A 93 9.08 19.29 -2.63
C GLN A 93 8.67 18.18 -3.60
N ASP A 94 7.84 18.50 -4.58
CA ASP A 94 7.45 17.56 -5.64
C ASP A 94 8.36 17.58 -6.87
N GLY A 95 9.30 18.53 -6.94
CA GLY A 95 10.24 18.71 -8.04
C GLY A 95 9.88 19.83 -9.03
N LEU A 96 8.73 20.49 -8.87
CA LEU A 96 8.38 21.73 -9.56
C LEU A 96 8.73 22.92 -8.66
N SER A 97 9.34 23.95 -9.25
CA SER A 97 9.55 25.19 -8.49
C SER A 97 8.24 25.95 -8.34
N ASP A 98 8.00 26.58 -7.20
CA ASP A 98 6.80 27.39 -6.93
C ASP A 98 6.51 28.38 -8.09
N TRP A 99 7.56 29.01 -8.63
CA TRP A 99 7.46 29.88 -9.81
C TRP A 99 6.84 29.21 -11.04
N LEU A 100 7.25 27.99 -11.39
CA LEU A 100 6.83 27.28 -12.60
C LEU A 100 5.34 26.96 -12.52
N GLU A 101 4.92 26.45 -11.38
CA GLU A 101 3.55 26.08 -11.05
C GLU A 101 2.60 27.28 -11.15
N VAL A 102 3.01 28.41 -10.57
CA VAL A 102 2.24 29.65 -10.52
C VAL A 102 2.23 30.39 -11.85
N LYS A 103 3.35 30.42 -12.57
CA LYS A 103 3.43 31.01 -13.91
C LYS A 103 2.58 30.21 -14.89
N GLY A 104 2.55 28.89 -14.71
CA GLY A 104 1.88 27.95 -15.58
C GLY A 104 2.51 27.85 -16.97
N VAL A 105 2.06 26.85 -17.74
CA VAL A 105 2.58 26.57 -19.08
C VAL A 105 1.46 26.50 -20.10
N GLN A 106 1.73 27.05 -21.29
CA GLN A 106 0.78 27.00 -22.40
C GLN A 106 0.94 25.68 -23.17
N PHE A 107 -0.05 24.79 -23.05
CA PHE A 107 -0.08 23.49 -23.70
C PHE A 107 -1.47 23.21 -24.29
N ALA A 108 -1.52 22.57 -25.47
CA ALA A 108 -2.76 22.29 -26.20
C ALA A 108 -3.72 23.50 -26.39
N GLY A 109 -3.20 24.73 -26.37
CA GLY A 109 -3.99 25.96 -26.51
C GLY A 109 -4.62 26.50 -25.21
N GLN A 110 -4.32 25.89 -24.06
CA GLN A 110 -4.74 26.32 -22.73
C GLN A 110 -3.50 26.62 -21.87
N THR A 111 -3.69 27.33 -20.76
CA THR A 111 -2.64 27.49 -19.74
C THR A 111 -2.95 26.54 -18.60
N TRP A 112 -1.95 25.78 -18.18
CA TRP A 112 -2.02 24.79 -17.11
C TRP A 112 -1.19 25.25 -15.93
N TYR A 113 -1.75 25.12 -14.74
CA TYR A 113 -1.15 25.47 -13.46
C TYR A 113 -1.23 24.26 -12.51
N THR A 114 -0.32 24.18 -11.56
CA THR A 114 -0.35 23.26 -10.41
C THR A 114 -0.41 24.06 -9.11
N ASN A 115 -0.37 23.39 -7.96
CA ASN A 115 -0.49 24.01 -6.65
C ASN A 115 0.83 23.91 -5.87
N PRO A 116 1.54 25.03 -5.61
CA PRO A 116 2.87 25.03 -4.98
C PRO A 116 2.89 24.70 -3.48
N LEU A 117 1.79 24.17 -2.96
CA LEU A 117 1.61 23.78 -1.56
C LEU A 117 1.12 22.34 -1.45
N ASP A 118 1.09 21.62 -2.56
CA ASP A 118 0.46 20.35 -2.68
C ASP A 118 1.11 19.46 -3.74
N GLN A 119 1.92 18.50 -3.28
CA GLN A 119 2.75 17.62 -4.09
C GLN A 119 2.05 16.85 -5.23
N ASP A 120 0.73 16.77 -5.19
CA ASP A 120 -0.13 16.01 -6.09
C ASP A 120 -1.41 16.83 -6.27
N SER A 121 -1.42 17.71 -7.26
CA SER A 121 -2.49 18.70 -7.48
C SER A 121 -3.81 18.06 -7.89
N ASN A 122 -3.78 16.93 -8.59
CA ASN A 122 -4.96 16.26 -9.17
C ASN A 122 -5.51 15.12 -8.27
N LYS A 123 -4.73 14.65 -7.29
CA LYS A 123 -5.07 13.61 -6.30
C LYS A 123 -5.20 12.20 -6.85
N ASP A 124 -4.43 11.88 -7.88
CA ASP A 124 -4.34 10.52 -8.40
C ASP A 124 -3.16 9.70 -7.83
N GLY A 125 -2.43 10.25 -6.86
CA GLY A 125 -1.40 9.53 -6.13
C GLY A 125 -0.02 9.56 -6.78
N ILE A 126 0.15 10.33 -7.85
CA ILE A 126 1.45 10.64 -8.43
C ILE A 126 1.79 12.11 -8.16
N PHE A 127 3.07 12.41 -7.98
CA PHE A 127 3.52 13.79 -7.73
C PHE A 127 3.63 14.60 -9.01
N ASP A 128 3.25 15.88 -8.96
CA ASP A 128 3.15 16.74 -10.14
C ASP A 128 4.47 16.81 -10.90
N GLY A 129 5.60 16.96 -10.20
CA GLY A 129 6.92 17.00 -10.83
C GLY A 129 7.27 15.73 -11.60
N ARG A 130 6.85 14.55 -11.12
CA ARG A 130 7.09 13.29 -11.82
C ARG A 130 6.29 13.21 -13.11
N GLU A 131 5.03 13.62 -13.07
CA GLU A 131 4.15 13.67 -14.23
C GLU A 131 4.59 14.74 -15.23
N TRP A 132 5.06 15.88 -14.74
CA TRP A 132 5.46 16.99 -15.59
C TRP A 132 6.67 16.69 -16.48
N TYR A 133 7.68 16.02 -15.94
CA TYR A 133 8.97 15.78 -16.60
C TYR A 133 9.06 14.42 -17.31
N LEU A 134 8.00 13.61 -17.30
CA LEU A 134 8.05 12.29 -17.90
C LEU A 134 8.36 12.36 -19.41
N GLY A 135 9.49 11.80 -19.82
CA GLY A 135 9.94 11.81 -21.23
C GLY A 135 10.35 13.18 -21.79
N SER A 136 10.30 14.26 -21.00
CA SER A 136 10.61 15.64 -21.41
C SER A 136 11.58 16.32 -20.43
N THR A 137 12.71 16.82 -20.92
CA THR A 137 13.62 17.66 -20.12
C THR A 137 13.31 19.15 -20.24
N ASN A 138 12.18 19.51 -20.84
CA ASN A 138 11.79 20.89 -21.07
C ASN A 138 10.62 21.27 -20.15
N GLU A 139 10.93 22.04 -19.11
CA GLU A 139 9.96 22.62 -18.16
C GLU A 139 8.76 23.34 -18.82
N ASN A 140 8.91 23.82 -20.07
CA ASN A 140 7.85 24.55 -20.78
C ASN A 140 6.96 23.64 -21.67
N VAL A 141 7.12 22.33 -21.59
CA VAL A 141 6.27 21.34 -22.26
C VAL A 141 6.03 20.19 -21.28
N PRO A 142 4.86 20.17 -20.60
CA PRO A 142 4.52 19.06 -19.72
C PRO A 142 4.37 17.76 -20.53
N ALA A 143 4.50 16.62 -19.86
CA ALA A 143 4.19 15.32 -20.45
C ALA A 143 2.69 15.19 -20.77
N ASP A 144 2.40 14.33 -21.74
CA ASP A 144 1.05 13.98 -22.24
C ASP A 144 1.20 12.59 -22.89
N THR A 145 1.21 11.56 -22.03
CA THR A 145 1.64 10.19 -22.32
C THR A 145 0.76 9.54 -23.38
N ASN A 146 -0.57 9.67 -23.27
CA ASN A 146 -1.53 9.18 -24.25
C ASN A 146 -1.78 10.18 -25.42
N SER A 147 -1.17 11.38 -25.39
CA SER A 147 -1.30 12.43 -26.42
C SER A 147 -2.72 12.93 -26.65
N ASN A 148 -3.56 12.94 -25.61
CA ASN A 148 -4.96 13.38 -25.68
C ASN A 148 -5.11 14.92 -25.55
N GLY A 149 -4.03 15.64 -25.22
CA GLY A 149 -3.99 17.09 -25.06
C GLY A 149 -4.27 17.60 -23.64
N ILE A 150 -4.42 16.69 -22.68
CA ILE A 150 -4.42 16.93 -21.24
C ILE A 150 -3.03 16.53 -20.74
N PRO A 151 -2.30 17.43 -20.07
CA PRO A 151 -1.03 17.07 -19.44
C PRO A 151 -1.21 15.96 -18.41
N ASP A 152 -0.19 15.11 -18.24
CA ASP A 152 -0.25 13.98 -17.30
C ASP A 152 -0.65 14.42 -15.88
N VAL A 153 -0.09 15.54 -15.40
CA VAL A 153 -0.43 16.19 -14.12
C VAL A 153 -1.91 16.59 -13.93
N TRP A 154 -2.73 16.43 -14.96
CA TRP A 154 -4.17 16.67 -14.94
C TRP A 154 -4.98 15.59 -15.66
N ASP A 155 -4.35 14.49 -16.08
CA ASP A 155 -5.00 13.31 -16.63
C ASP A 155 -5.12 12.25 -15.53
N GLU A 156 -6.29 11.65 -15.36
CA GLU A 156 -6.50 10.63 -14.29
C GLU A 156 -6.14 9.21 -14.77
N ASP A 157 -5.80 9.06 -16.05
CA ASP A 157 -5.48 7.82 -16.77
C ASP A 157 -4.42 8.15 -17.82
N ASN A 158 -3.17 8.26 -17.35
CA ASN A 158 -2.04 8.83 -18.07
C ASN A 158 -1.76 8.11 -19.40
N ASP A 159 -1.88 6.79 -19.43
CA ASP A 159 -1.66 5.98 -20.64
C ASP A 159 -2.94 5.63 -21.42
N GLY A 160 -4.11 6.01 -20.88
CA GLY A 160 -5.42 5.92 -21.51
C GLY A 160 -5.97 4.50 -21.56
N ASP A 161 -5.46 3.61 -20.72
CA ASP A 161 -5.77 2.19 -20.80
C ASP A 161 -7.11 1.78 -20.18
N GLY A 162 -7.76 2.72 -19.50
CA GLY A 162 -9.03 2.56 -18.80
C GLY A 162 -8.89 2.25 -17.31
N VAL A 163 -7.66 2.16 -16.79
CA VAL A 163 -7.36 2.06 -15.37
C VAL A 163 -6.81 3.41 -14.90
N ARG A 164 -7.37 3.96 -13.83
CA ARG A 164 -6.87 5.22 -13.26
C ARG A 164 -5.50 5.04 -12.64
N ASP A 165 -4.72 6.11 -12.61
CA ASP A 165 -3.33 6.10 -12.15
C ASP A 165 -3.16 5.60 -10.70
N ASN A 166 -4.07 6.00 -9.79
CA ASN A 166 -4.05 5.49 -8.41
C ASN A 166 -4.36 3.98 -8.28
N LEU A 167 -4.89 3.35 -9.33
CA LEU A 167 -5.23 1.93 -9.38
C LEU A 167 -4.34 1.15 -10.35
N ASP A 168 -3.62 1.82 -11.23
CA ASP A 168 -2.79 1.19 -12.23
C ASP A 168 -1.44 0.75 -11.64
N LEU A 169 -1.03 -0.47 -11.96
CA LEU A 169 0.32 -0.93 -11.64
C LEU A 169 1.38 -0.25 -12.51
N SER A 170 1.01 0.27 -13.68
CA SER A 170 1.91 0.88 -14.66
C SER A 170 1.25 2.09 -15.35
N PRO A 171 1.04 3.21 -14.61
CA PRO A 171 0.22 4.34 -15.05
C PRO A 171 0.60 4.97 -16.40
N TYR A 172 1.79 4.71 -16.93
CA TYR A 172 2.26 5.35 -18.16
C TYR A 172 2.49 4.39 -19.32
N THR A 173 2.33 3.08 -19.11
CA THR A 173 2.59 2.10 -20.15
C THR A 173 1.72 0.86 -20.01
N SER A 174 0.85 0.70 -20.99
CA SER A 174 0.12 -0.55 -21.23
C SER A 174 0.44 -1.15 -22.59
N THR A 175 -0.25 -2.25 -22.86
CA THR A 175 -0.29 -2.89 -24.19
C THR A 175 -1.58 -2.64 -24.96
N GLN A 176 -2.41 -1.68 -24.49
CA GLN A 176 -3.70 -1.35 -25.08
C GLN A 176 -3.59 -0.93 -26.57
N PRO A 177 -4.59 -1.22 -27.42
CA PRO A 177 -4.54 -1.01 -28.88
C PRO A 177 -4.22 0.37 -29.43
N ASP A 178 -4.55 1.42 -28.68
CA ASP A 178 -4.40 2.80 -29.14
C ASP A 178 -3.06 3.42 -28.66
N GLY A 179 -2.32 2.68 -27.83
CA GLY A 179 -1.01 3.05 -27.33
C GLY A 179 0.17 2.64 -28.23
N PRO A 180 1.38 3.18 -27.96
CA PRO A 180 2.57 2.92 -28.77
C PRO A 180 3.06 1.46 -28.73
N ASN A 181 2.62 0.68 -27.72
CA ASN A 181 3.01 -0.72 -27.50
C ASN A 181 1.92 -1.74 -27.84
N ALA A 182 0.84 -1.29 -28.49
CA ALA A 182 -0.37 -2.05 -28.82
C ALA A 182 -0.16 -3.52 -29.21
N ARG A 183 -0.75 -4.42 -28.42
CA ARG A 183 -0.74 -5.87 -28.64
C ARG A 183 -1.84 -6.55 -27.81
N PHE A 184 -2.51 -7.51 -28.42
CA PHE A 184 -3.40 -8.42 -27.70
C PHE A 184 -2.78 -9.81 -27.58
N PHE A 185 -3.10 -10.45 -26.48
CA PHE A 185 -2.76 -11.84 -26.22
C PHE A 185 -4.00 -12.70 -26.43
N THR A 186 -3.80 -13.84 -27.08
CA THR A 186 -4.86 -14.81 -27.41
C THR A 186 -4.39 -16.21 -27.02
N GLU A 187 -5.25 -17.21 -27.18
CA GLU A 187 -4.89 -18.62 -26.96
C GLU A 187 -3.68 -19.04 -27.80
N ASP A 188 -3.65 -18.63 -29.08
CA ASP A 188 -2.60 -18.96 -30.06
C ASP A 188 -1.38 -18.05 -29.95
N THR A 189 -1.56 -16.84 -29.39
CA THR A 189 -0.49 -15.84 -29.20
C THR A 189 -0.44 -15.38 -27.75
N PRO A 190 -0.04 -16.26 -26.81
CA PRO A 190 0.05 -15.91 -25.39
C PRO A 190 1.19 -14.93 -25.14
N LEU A 191 1.08 -14.17 -24.03
CA LEU A 191 2.19 -13.39 -23.50
C LEU A 191 3.31 -14.36 -23.11
N GLN A 192 4.54 -14.06 -23.51
CA GLN A 192 5.72 -14.85 -23.17
C GLN A 192 6.58 -14.10 -22.17
N LEU A 193 6.67 -14.59 -20.94
CA LEU A 193 7.43 -13.95 -19.87
C LEU A 193 8.82 -14.54 -19.71
N VAL A 194 9.81 -13.65 -19.63
CA VAL A 194 11.20 -13.98 -19.33
C VAL A 194 11.74 -13.01 -18.28
N PHE A 195 12.31 -13.56 -17.21
CA PHE A 195 13.05 -12.78 -16.22
C PHE A 195 14.55 -13.11 -16.30
N ASN A 196 15.39 -12.09 -16.40
CA ASN A 196 16.85 -12.26 -16.42
C ASN A 196 17.49 -11.65 -15.18
N ASP A 197 18.71 -12.12 -14.87
CA ASP A 197 19.58 -11.56 -13.83
C ASP A 197 19.02 -11.63 -12.39
N LEU A 198 18.04 -12.51 -12.18
CA LEU A 198 17.52 -12.86 -10.87
C LEU A 198 18.58 -13.55 -10.01
N MET A 199 18.57 -13.31 -8.71
CA MET A 199 19.42 -13.99 -7.73
C MET A 199 18.84 -15.36 -7.40
N ALA A 200 19.71 -16.37 -7.31
CA ALA A 200 19.27 -17.73 -7.01
C ALA A 200 18.69 -17.83 -5.59
N ASP A 201 17.67 -18.67 -5.46
CA ASP A 201 16.93 -18.99 -4.23
C ASP A 201 16.04 -17.87 -3.65
N GLU A 202 16.05 -16.68 -4.23
CA GLU A 202 15.17 -15.56 -3.84
C GLU A 202 13.73 -15.75 -4.33
N LEU A 203 12.78 -15.23 -3.54
CA LEU A 203 11.37 -15.21 -3.90
C LEU A 203 11.14 -14.09 -4.91
N VAL A 204 10.38 -14.38 -5.96
CA VAL A 204 9.98 -13.39 -6.96
C VAL A 204 8.47 -13.31 -6.98
N LYS A 205 7.91 -12.15 -6.63
CA LYS A 205 6.49 -11.84 -6.75
C LYS A 205 6.25 -11.16 -8.10
N VAL A 206 5.27 -11.64 -8.84
CA VAL A 206 4.83 -11.07 -10.12
C VAL A 206 3.38 -10.67 -9.97
N GLU A 207 3.12 -9.38 -10.05
CA GLU A 207 1.81 -8.76 -9.96
C GLU A 207 1.38 -8.39 -11.36
N PHE A 208 0.24 -8.93 -11.79
CA PHE A 208 -0.36 -8.73 -13.09
C PHE A 208 -1.60 -7.86 -12.94
N GLN A 209 -1.72 -6.87 -13.80
CA GLN A 209 -2.98 -6.20 -14.07
C GLN A 209 -3.34 -6.38 -15.54
N VAL A 210 -4.51 -6.95 -15.79
CA VAL A 210 -4.94 -7.39 -17.12
C VAL A 210 -6.36 -6.94 -17.38
N ALA A 211 -6.66 -6.57 -18.61
CA ALA A 211 -7.99 -6.20 -19.03
C ALA A 211 -8.42 -7.02 -20.26
N PRO A 212 -9.65 -7.59 -20.26
CA PRO A 212 -10.17 -8.26 -21.43
C PRO A 212 -10.41 -7.25 -22.55
N GLN A 213 -10.21 -7.68 -23.80
CA GLN A 213 -10.49 -6.85 -24.97
C GLN A 213 -11.97 -6.42 -25.01
N ASN A 214 -12.88 -7.29 -24.55
CA ASN A 214 -14.27 -6.94 -24.35
C ASN A 214 -14.50 -6.49 -22.89
N PRO A 215 -14.68 -5.19 -22.62
CA PRO A 215 -14.85 -4.69 -21.25
C PRO A 215 -16.10 -5.24 -20.56
N ASP A 216 -17.13 -5.70 -21.30
CA ASP A 216 -18.31 -6.34 -20.71
C ASP A 216 -17.94 -7.60 -19.89
N HIS A 217 -16.81 -8.26 -20.20
CA HIS A 217 -16.37 -9.45 -19.49
C HIS A 217 -15.90 -9.16 -18.06
N LEU A 218 -15.55 -7.91 -17.72
CA LEU A 218 -15.24 -7.49 -16.36
C LEU A 218 -16.43 -7.66 -15.40
N TRP A 219 -17.66 -7.73 -15.94
CA TRP A 219 -18.89 -7.93 -15.17
C TRP A 219 -19.30 -9.40 -15.02
N TYR A 220 -18.62 -10.33 -15.70
CA TYR A 220 -18.97 -11.76 -15.64
C TYR A 220 -18.64 -12.40 -14.29
N THR A 221 -17.58 -11.93 -13.62
CA THR A 221 -17.13 -12.43 -12.31
C THR A 221 -18.17 -12.35 -11.21
N GLN A 222 -19.13 -11.42 -11.36
CA GLN A 222 -20.18 -11.16 -10.37
C GLN A 222 -21.47 -11.95 -10.66
N ASN A 223 -21.50 -12.75 -11.73
CA ASN A 223 -22.69 -13.49 -12.13
C ASN A 223 -22.62 -14.95 -11.71
N VAL A 224 -23.62 -15.36 -10.94
CA VAL A 224 -23.93 -16.78 -10.70
C VAL A 224 -25.11 -17.13 -11.58
N LEU A 225 -24.93 -18.19 -12.37
CA LEU A 225 -25.88 -18.74 -13.32
C LEU A 225 -26.52 -20.00 -12.73
N ASP A 226 -27.74 -20.30 -13.18
CA ASP A 226 -28.52 -21.45 -12.76
C ASP A 226 -28.50 -22.50 -13.86
N TRP A 227 -27.92 -23.67 -13.58
CA TRP A 227 -28.02 -24.83 -14.46
C TRP A 227 -29.44 -25.40 -14.37
N PRO A 228 -30.00 -25.98 -15.47
CA PRO A 228 -31.35 -26.50 -15.42
C PRO A 228 -31.53 -27.65 -14.42
N LEU A 229 -32.51 -27.51 -13.53
CA LEU A 229 -33.01 -28.59 -12.67
C LEU A 229 -33.31 -29.87 -13.47
N ASP A 230 -33.02 -31.01 -12.85
CA ASP A 230 -33.25 -32.36 -13.35
C ASP A 230 -32.44 -32.68 -14.62
N ASP A 231 -31.35 -31.96 -14.89
CA ASP A 231 -30.35 -32.43 -15.85
C ASP A 231 -29.53 -33.56 -15.22
N LYS A 232 -29.77 -34.78 -15.70
CA LYS A 232 -29.15 -36.03 -15.18
C LYS A 232 -28.25 -36.68 -16.22
N GLN A 233 -27.82 -35.92 -17.22
CA GLN A 233 -27.00 -36.40 -18.33
C GLN A 233 -25.79 -35.49 -18.54
N GLY A 234 -24.71 -36.04 -19.09
CA GLY A 234 -23.53 -35.25 -19.42
C GLY A 234 -22.61 -34.96 -18.23
N GLN A 235 -21.75 -33.95 -18.42
CA GLN A 235 -20.68 -33.60 -17.49
C GLN A 235 -21.16 -32.77 -16.30
N ILE A 236 -22.23 -31.98 -16.50
CA ILE A 236 -22.87 -31.16 -15.48
C ILE A 236 -24.23 -31.81 -15.21
N GLN A 237 -24.50 -32.11 -13.93
CA GLN A 237 -25.74 -32.70 -13.49
C GLN A 237 -26.24 -31.93 -12.26
N ASP A 238 -27.53 -31.60 -12.29
CA ASP A 238 -28.26 -30.97 -11.19
C ASP A 238 -29.58 -31.72 -10.97
N ALA A 239 -29.70 -32.41 -9.85
CA ALA A 239 -30.89 -33.15 -9.46
C ALA A 239 -31.66 -32.53 -8.27
N ASP A 240 -31.12 -31.50 -7.62
CA ASP A 240 -31.74 -30.89 -6.43
C ASP A 240 -31.84 -29.36 -6.44
N SER A 241 -31.22 -28.71 -7.43
CA SER A 241 -31.11 -27.25 -7.62
C SER A 241 -30.60 -26.51 -6.40
N ALA A 242 -29.67 -27.13 -5.66
CA ALA A 242 -29.00 -26.41 -4.60
C ALA A 242 -28.07 -25.35 -5.18
N THR A 243 -28.15 -24.15 -4.61
CA THR A 243 -27.31 -23.03 -5.02
C THR A 243 -26.02 -22.98 -4.20
N PHE A 244 -25.05 -22.15 -4.62
CA PHE A 244 -23.87 -21.88 -3.80
C PHE A 244 -24.21 -21.40 -2.38
N TYR A 245 -25.30 -20.64 -2.22
CA TYR A 245 -25.77 -20.19 -0.91
C TYR A 245 -26.35 -21.33 -0.05
N ASP A 246 -26.99 -22.33 -0.66
CA ASP A 246 -27.56 -23.47 0.08
C ASP A 246 -26.45 -24.37 0.65
N VAL A 247 -25.35 -24.52 -0.11
CA VAL A 247 -24.17 -25.30 0.30
C VAL A 247 -23.33 -24.56 1.35
N ALA A 248 -23.18 -23.24 1.22
CA ALA A 248 -22.35 -22.41 2.10
C ALA A 248 -23.11 -21.17 2.59
N GLN A 249 -23.82 -21.31 3.71
CA GLN A 249 -24.71 -20.26 4.27
C GLN A 249 -23.97 -19.06 4.86
N ASP A 250 -22.65 -19.13 4.99
CA ASP A 250 -21.75 -18.04 5.33
C ASP A 250 -21.52 -17.07 4.16
N LEU A 251 -21.79 -17.50 2.92
CA LEU A 251 -21.74 -16.62 1.76
C LEU A 251 -22.90 -15.61 1.75
N PRO A 252 -22.71 -14.42 1.16
CA PRO A 252 -23.82 -13.49 0.95
C PRO A 252 -24.86 -14.10 -0.01
N PRO A 253 -26.18 -13.94 0.25
CA PRO A 253 -27.22 -14.51 -0.60
C PRO A 253 -27.17 -14.04 -2.06
N ALA A 254 -26.79 -12.80 -2.33
CA ALA A 254 -26.57 -12.34 -3.70
C ALA A 254 -25.05 -12.23 -3.94
N PRO A 255 -24.51 -12.74 -5.06
CA PRO A 255 -25.20 -13.47 -6.12
C PRO A 255 -25.38 -14.97 -5.85
N ASN A 256 -24.88 -15.52 -4.74
CA ASN A 256 -24.72 -16.97 -4.54
C ASN A 256 -26.02 -17.80 -4.46
N ALA A 257 -27.17 -17.18 -4.25
CA ALA A 257 -28.48 -17.83 -4.29
C ALA A 257 -29.12 -17.81 -5.69
N ASN A 258 -28.42 -17.28 -6.70
CA ASN A 258 -28.93 -17.23 -8.07
C ASN A 258 -28.76 -18.57 -8.81
N GLY A 259 -27.92 -19.48 -8.33
CA GLY A 259 -27.67 -20.75 -9.00
C GLY A 259 -26.42 -21.47 -8.50
N ASP A 260 -25.92 -22.36 -9.33
CA ASP A 260 -24.95 -23.41 -9.06
C ASP A 260 -23.76 -23.38 -10.05
N MET A 261 -23.73 -22.41 -10.98
CA MET A 261 -22.64 -22.21 -11.94
C MET A 261 -22.07 -20.79 -11.82
N ARG A 262 -20.74 -20.66 -11.92
CA ARG A 262 -20.09 -19.34 -12.02
C ARG A 262 -18.82 -19.40 -12.86
N LEU A 263 -18.45 -18.24 -13.41
CA LEU A 263 -17.21 -18.05 -14.15
C LEU A 263 -16.16 -17.44 -13.22
N VAL A 264 -15.00 -18.10 -13.13
CA VAL A 264 -13.86 -17.64 -12.33
C VAL A 264 -12.75 -17.22 -13.29
N PRO A 265 -12.36 -15.94 -13.32
CA PRO A 265 -11.26 -15.49 -14.14
C PRO A 265 -9.94 -15.96 -13.52
N MET A 266 -9.01 -16.41 -14.36
CA MET A 266 -7.70 -16.86 -13.93
C MET A 266 -6.65 -16.48 -14.98
N LEU A 267 -5.39 -16.42 -14.59
CA LEU A 267 -4.28 -16.60 -15.52
C LEU A 267 -3.87 -18.07 -15.53
N GLU A 268 -3.78 -18.65 -16.71
CA GLU A 268 -3.11 -19.92 -16.94
C GLU A 268 -1.68 -19.63 -17.38
N ILE A 269 -0.71 -20.06 -16.57
CA ILE A 269 0.72 -19.87 -16.84
C ILE A 269 1.36 -21.22 -17.13
N GLU A 270 1.66 -21.48 -18.40
CA GLU A 270 2.34 -22.71 -18.84
C GLU A 270 3.85 -22.55 -18.75
N MET A 271 4.51 -23.55 -18.16
CA MET A 271 5.95 -23.56 -17.92
C MET A 271 6.55 -24.92 -18.22
N ALA A 272 7.81 -24.93 -18.64
CA ALA A 272 8.58 -26.17 -18.73
C ALA A 272 8.83 -26.73 -17.32
N ALA A 273 8.47 -28.00 -17.09
CA ALA A 273 8.52 -28.60 -15.75
C ALA A 273 9.93 -28.59 -15.12
N ASN A 274 10.97 -28.65 -15.94
CA ASN A 274 12.37 -28.62 -15.52
C ASN A 274 12.94 -27.20 -15.28
N ALA A 275 12.16 -26.15 -15.58
CA ALA A 275 12.55 -24.75 -15.48
C ALA A 275 11.39 -23.86 -15.01
N ALA A 276 10.46 -24.42 -14.22
CA ALA A 276 9.26 -23.69 -13.80
C ALA A 276 9.53 -22.62 -12.73
N ASN A 277 10.73 -22.65 -12.11
CA ASN A 277 11.13 -21.70 -11.05
C ASN A 277 10.05 -21.57 -9.97
N LEU A 278 9.37 -22.66 -9.61
CA LEU A 278 8.30 -22.64 -8.61
C LEU A 278 8.89 -22.70 -7.19
N PRO A 279 8.18 -22.15 -6.18
CA PRO A 279 8.53 -22.32 -4.77
C PRO A 279 8.65 -23.80 -4.36
N PRO A 280 9.25 -24.09 -3.19
CA PRO A 280 9.41 -25.46 -2.70
C PRO A 280 8.09 -26.23 -2.70
N SER A 281 8.12 -27.41 -3.31
CA SER A 281 7.00 -28.34 -3.32
C SER A 281 7.13 -29.41 -2.25
N GLU A 282 6.02 -30.00 -1.83
CA GLU A 282 5.99 -31.15 -0.94
C GLU A 282 5.07 -32.27 -1.46
N PRO A 283 5.36 -33.55 -1.17
CA PRO A 283 4.42 -34.63 -1.43
C PRO A 283 3.17 -34.47 -0.56
N CYS A 284 2.00 -34.58 -1.17
CA CYS A 284 0.71 -34.49 -0.48
C CYS A 284 -0.29 -35.49 -1.08
N THR A 285 -1.47 -35.60 -0.48
CA THR A 285 -2.54 -36.47 -0.97
C THR A 285 -3.67 -35.62 -1.52
N ALA A 286 -4.00 -35.78 -2.80
CA ALA A 286 -5.17 -35.15 -3.41
C ALA A 286 -6.46 -35.59 -2.70
N PRO A 287 -7.58 -34.84 -2.81
CA PRO A 287 -8.88 -35.26 -2.28
C PRO A 287 -9.32 -36.66 -2.76
N THR A 288 -8.83 -37.09 -3.93
CA THR A 288 -9.06 -38.41 -4.52
C THR A 288 -8.29 -39.54 -3.84
N GLY A 289 -7.35 -39.23 -2.93
CA GLY A 289 -6.49 -40.20 -2.25
C GLY A 289 -5.18 -40.50 -2.99
N GLU A 290 -4.93 -39.89 -4.13
CA GLU A 290 -3.70 -40.08 -4.93
C GLU A 290 -2.56 -39.20 -4.42
N GLU A 291 -1.33 -39.71 -4.42
CA GLU A 291 -0.14 -38.91 -4.12
C GLU A 291 0.09 -37.89 -5.25
N THR A 292 0.24 -36.62 -4.87
CA THR A 292 0.49 -35.50 -5.78
C THR A 292 1.55 -34.57 -5.21
N THR A 293 1.93 -33.56 -5.98
CA THR A 293 2.88 -32.52 -5.59
C THR A 293 2.09 -31.25 -5.25
N CYS A 294 2.23 -30.79 -4.00
CA CYS A 294 1.63 -29.56 -3.51
C CYS A 294 2.65 -28.43 -3.44
N TYR A 295 2.15 -27.20 -3.48
CA TYR A 295 2.94 -25.98 -3.36
C TYR A 295 2.33 -25.12 -2.25
N PRO A 296 2.67 -25.37 -0.96
CA PRO A 296 1.97 -24.77 0.17
C PRO A 296 1.97 -23.24 0.15
N LEU A 297 3.04 -22.61 -0.35
CA LEU A 297 3.08 -21.15 -0.51
C LEU A 297 2.06 -20.68 -1.54
N LEU A 298 2.01 -21.32 -2.71
CA LEU A 298 1.10 -20.93 -3.79
C LEU A 298 -0.37 -21.18 -3.41
N GLU A 299 -0.64 -22.29 -2.73
CA GLU A 299 -1.97 -22.67 -2.28
C GLU A 299 -2.57 -21.67 -1.27
N GLN A 300 -1.73 -21.01 -0.44
CA GLN A 300 -2.17 -19.95 0.46
C GLN A 300 -2.74 -18.73 -0.28
N PHE A 301 -2.29 -18.50 -1.52
CA PHE A 301 -2.80 -17.46 -2.41
C PHE A 301 -3.84 -17.98 -3.40
N GLY A 302 -4.31 -19.22 -3.22
CA GLY A 302 -5.31 -19.86 -4.10
C GLY A 302 -4.76 -20.28 -5.47
N ILE A 303 -3.45 -20.29 -5.65
CA ILE A 303 -2.80 -20.68 -6.91
C ILE A 303 -2.66 -22.20 -6.95
N ALA A 304 -3.19 -22.82 -8.00
CA ALA A 304 -3.10 -24.26 -8.21
C ALA A 304 -2.09 -24.60 -9.30
N VAL A 305 -1.18 -25.55 -9.05
CA VAL A 305 -0.23 -26.03 -10.05
C VAL A 305 -0.54 -27.47 -10.41
N GLN A 306 -0.65 -27.76 -11.71
CA GLN A 306 -0.90 -29.11 -12.20
C GLN A 306 -0.09 -29.44 -13.46
N PRO A 307 0.30 -30.72 -13.67
CA PRO A 307 0.93 -31.15 -14.91
C PRO A 307 -0.07 -31.17 -16.06
N LEU A 308 0.23 -30.46 -17.15
CA LEU A 308 -0.52 -30.59 -18.41
C LEU A 308 -0.07 -31.83 -19.19
N ASN A 309 1.22 -32.15 -19.12
CA ASN A 309 1.84 -33.34 -19.69
C ASN A 309 3.16 -33.63 -18.97
N GLY A 310 3.96 -34.60 -19.46
CA GLY A 310 5.20 -35.02 -18.80
C GLY A 310 6.30 -33.96 -18.71
N ASP A 311 6.25 -32.91 -19.54
CA ASP A 311 7.28 -31.87 -19.64
C ASP A 311 6.75 -30.46 -19.36
N THR A 312 5.44 -30.29 -19.12
CA THR A 312 4.78 -28.98 -18.96
C THR A 312 3.90 -28.94 -17.72
N LEU A 313 4.04 -27.88 -16.93
CA LEU A 313 3.17 -27.53 -15.81
C LEU A 313 2.31 -26.32 -16.20
N ALA A 314 1.10 -26.23 -15.64
CA ALA A 314 0.29 -25.03 -15.65
C ALA A 314 0.02 -24.57 -14.21
N ALA A 315 0.27 -23.29 -13.94
CA ALA A 315 -0.21 -22.62 -12.75
C ALA A 315 -1.48 -21.83 -13.08
N TYR A 316 -2.53 -22.01 -12.28
CA TYR A 316 -3.78 -21.28 -12.36
C TYR A 316 -3.81 -20.24 -11.25
N VAL A 317 -3.64 -18.98 -11.64
CA VAL A 317 -3.59 -17.83 -10.74
C VAL A 317 -4.98 -17.18 -10.73
N PRO A 318 -5.68 -17.13 -9.58
CA PRO A 318 -6.98 -16.48 -9.52
C PRO A 318 -6.86 -14.98 -9.76
N LEU A 319 -7.80 -14.43 -10.54
CA LEU A 319 -7.89 -13.00 -10.81
C LEU A 319 -8.99 -12.34 -9.96
N GLN A 320 -8.67 -11.20 -9.37
CA GLN A 320 -9.58 -10.35 -8.61
C GLN A 320 -9.98 -9.13 -9.44
N VAL A 321 -11.22 -8.67 -9.31
CA VAL A 321 -11.67 -7.48 -10.04
C VAL A 321 -11.12 -6.21 -9.40
N VAL A 322 -10.52 -5.34 -10.19
CA VAL A 322 -10.15 -3.98 -9.81
C VAL A 322 -11.36 -3.10 -10.09
N THR A 323 -11.84 -2.41 -9.05
CA THR A 323 -13.02 -1.53 -9.13
C THR A 323 -12.60 -0.11 -8.83
N ASP A 324 -12.95 0.81 -9.73
CA ASP A 324 -12.80 2.24 -9.51
C ASP A 324 -13.78 2.69 -8.40
N PRO A 325 -13.27 3.16 -7.24
CA PRO A 325 -14.14 3.64 -6.16
C PRO A 325 -14.91 4.90 -6.56
N VAL A 326 -14.43 5.65 -7.55
CA VAL A 326 -15.06 6.83 -8.12
C VAL A 326 -15.94 6.40 -9.30
N GLY A 327 -17.13 5.86 -9.00
CA GLY A 327 -18.13 5.51 -10.00
C GLY A 327 -18.54 4.03 -10.05
N ASP A 328 -17.94 3.17 -9.22
CA ASP A 328 -18.21 1.72 -9.11
C ASP A 328 -18.03 0.94 -10.44
N ASN A 329 -17.07 1.33 -11.27
CA ASN A 329 -16.81 0.63 -12.53
C ASN A 329 -15.72 -0.43 -12.32
N ASN A 330 -15.93 -1.64 -12.83
CA ASN A 330 -14.86 -2.63 -12.94
C ASN A 330 -13.95 -2.21 -14.11
N VAL A 331 -12.65 -2.06 -13.86
CA VAL A 331 -11.68 -1.50 -14.83
C VAL A 331 -10.67 -2.53 -15.32
N ALA A 332 -10.23 -3.44 -14.44
CA ALA A 332 -9.26 -4.47 -14.78
C ALA A 332 -9.41 -5.70 -13.87
N PHE A 333 -8.55 -6.69 -14.10
CA PHE A 333 -8.30 -7.80 -13.20
C PHE A 333 -6.88 -7.73 -12.65
N TYR A 334 -6.73 -8.06 -11.36
CA TYR A 334 -5.46 -8.17 -10.66
C TYR A 334 -5.17 -9.62 -10.28
N GLY A 335 -3.93 -10.08 -10.47
CA GLY A 335 -3.47 -11.39 -10.04
C GLY A 335 -2.02 -11.36 -9.58
N GLN A 336 -1.65 -12.28 -8.69
CA GLN A 336 -0.29 -12.39 -8.19
C GLN A 336 0.23 -13.82 -8.32
N MET A 337 1.49 -13.97 -8.76
CA MET A 337 2.18 -15.25 -8.87
C MET A 337 3.51 -15.18 -8.15
N PHE A 338 3.89 -16.26 -7.47
CA PHE A 338 5.17 -16.37 -6.80
C PHE A 338 6.06 -17.40 -7.48
N TYR A 339 7.30 -17.01 -7.69
CA TYR A 339 8.37 -17.87 -8.19
C TYR A 339 9.49 -17.93 -7.15
N ARG A 340 10.34 -18.94 -7.27
CA ARG A 340 11.63 -19.01 -6.61
C ARG A 340 12.71 -19.12 -7.67
N ALA A 341 13.49 -18.06 -7.80
CA ALA A 341 14.47 -17.93 -8.86
C ALA A 341 15.56 -18.99 -8.74
N SER A 342 15.89 -19.67 -9.85
CA SER A 342 17.06 -20.56 -9.91
C SER A 342 18.34 -19.86 -10.39
N GLY A 343 18.25 -18.57 -10.71
CA GLY A 343 19.29 -17.77 -11.38
C GLY A 343 19.30 -17.89 -12.91
N ALA A 344 18.54 -18.82 -13.50
CA ALA A 344 18.31 -18.90 -14.95
C ALA A 344 16.86 -19.26 -15.24
N TRP A 345 16.10 -18.36 -15.88
CA TRP A 345 14.67 -18.57 -16.14
C TRP A 345 14.40 -19.73 -17.11
N GLY A 346 15.23 -19.87 -18.14
CA GLY A 346 15.10 -20.96 -19.12
C GLY A 346 14.15 -20.58 -20.26
N ALA A 347 13.16 -21.43 -20.53
CA ALA A 347 12.18 -21.18 -21.59
C ALA A 347 11.13 -20.15 -21.12
N PRO A 348 10.57 -19.32 -22.02
CA PRO A 348 9.53 -18.37 -21.65
C PRO A 348 8.31 -19.08 -21.07
N ALA A 349 7.69 -18.47 -20.05
CA ALA A 349 6.39 -18.90 -19.55
C ALA A 349 5.29 -18.31 -20.43
N ASN A 350 4.34 -19.12 -20.89
CA ASN A 350 3.21 -18.64 -21.68
C ASN A 350 2.06 -18.28 -20.74
N VAL A 351 1.56 -17.05 -20.81
CA VAL A 351 0.47 -16.56 -19.98
C VAL A 351 -0.77 -16.33 -20.83
N ARG A 352 -1.91 -16.87 -20.37
CA ARG A 352 -3.23 -16.67 -20.96
C ARG A 352 -4.20 -16.22 -19.88
N MET A 353 -5.08 -15.28 -20.20
CA MET A 353 -6.28 -15.06 -19.42
C MET A 353 -7.31 -16.13 -19.80
N VAL A 354 -7.87 -16.79 -18.80
CA VAL A 354 -8.84 -17.87 -18.99
C VAL A 354 -10.04 -17.73 -18.04
N TRP A 355 -11.19 -18.23 -18.46
CA TRP A 355 -12.39 -18.37 -17.67
C TRP A 355 -12.61 -19.83 -17.28
N ALA A 356 -12.50 -20.10 -15.99
CA ALA A 356 -12.80 -21.40 -15.40
C ALA A 356 -14.31 -21.49 -15.06
N VAL A 357 -15.00 -22.49 -15.61
CA VAL A 357 -16.41 -22.77 -15.29
C VAL A 357 -16.49 -23.65 -14.06
N GLN A 358 -16.84 -23.05 -12.92
CA GLN A 358 -17.11 -23.78 -11.69
C GLN A 358 -18.60 -24.08 -11.56
N VAL A 359 -18.93 -25.34 -11.30
CA VAL A 359 -20.30 -25.81 -11.04
C VAL A 359 -20.39 -26.55 -9.71
N LEU A 360 -21.54 -26.54 -9.06
CA LEU A 360 -21.91 -27.56 -8.07
C LEU A 360 -22.46 -28.76 -8.82
N ASN A 361 -21.67 -29.83 -8.90
CA ASN A 361 -22.02 -31.00 -9.69
C ASN A 361 -22.54 -32.12 -8.79
N ASP A 362 -23.60 -32.77 -9.23
CA ASP A 362 -24.06 -34.03 -8.65
C ASP A 362 -23.30 -35.21 -9.27
N ILE A 363 -22.41 -35.82 -8.47
CA ILE A 363 -21.51 -36.88 -8.94
C ILE A 363 -22.26 -38.21 -9.00
N CYS A 364 -22.60 -38.61 -10.22
CA CYS A 364 -23.25 -39.89 -10.49
C CYS A 364 -22.34 -41.11 -10.26
N ASP A 365 -22.85 -42.11 -9.54
CA ASP A 365 -22.19 -43.40 -9.29
C ASP A 365 -22.63 -44.49 -10.29
N ALA A 366 -23.90 -44.46 -10.72
CA ALA A 366 -24.47 -45.45 -11.63
C ALA A 366 -25.40 -44.81 -12.68
N TYR A 367 -25.35 -45.33 -13.91
CA TYR A 367 -26.14 -44.86 -15.04
C TYR A 367 -27.07 -45.94 -15.58
N ASP A 368 -28.32 -45.57 -15.87
CA ASP A 368 -29.29 -46.33 -16.65
C ASP A 368 -29.65 -45.56 -17.93
N ASP A 369 -29.36 -46.13 -19.11
CA ASP A 369 -29.59 -45.49 -20.41
C ASP A 369 -29.01 -44.06 -20.52
N ASN A 370 -27.78 -43.86 -20.01
CA ASN A 370 -27.07 -42.58 -19.91
C ASN A 370 -27.73 -41.52 -19.01
N ILE A 371 -28.72 -41.91 -18.21
CA ILE A 371 -29.33 -41.07 -17.17
C ILE A 371 -28.77 -41.54 -15.83
N CYS A 372 -28.38 -40.60 -14.98
CA CYS A 372 -27.95 -40.96 -13.64
C CYS A 372 -29.08 -41.63 -12.85
N SER A 373 -28.82 -42.81 -12.29
CA SER A 373 -29.76 -43.57 -11.47
C SER A 373 -29.38 -43.60 -9.98
N GLU A 374 -28.12 -43.34 -9.64
CA GLU A 374 -27.62 -43.26 -8.26
C GLU A 374 -26.48 -42.24 -8.16
N TYR A 375 -26.51 -41.37 -7.14
CA TYR A 375 -25.50 -40.34 -6.88
C TYR A 375 -24.59 -40.72 -5.72
N SER A 376 -23.29 -40.54 -5.91
CA SER A 376 -22.24 -40.77 -4.89
C SER A 376 -22.05 -39.56 -3.98
N ALA A 377 -22.20 -38.36 -4.52
CA ALA A 377 -22.13 -37.09 -3.82
C ALA A 377 -23.00 -36.07 -4.56
N MET A 378 -23.58 -35.14 -3.80
CA MET A 378 -24.38 -34.05 -4.35
C MET A 378 -23.61 -32.74 -4.18
N ASN A 379 -23.81 -31.79 -5.10
CA ASN A 379 -23.34 -30.41 -4.98
C ASN A 379 -21.83 -30.27 -4.73
N VAL A 380 -21.03 -31.05 -5.44
CA VAL A 380 -19.57 -31.01 -5.33
C VAL A 380 -19.03 -29.92 -6.25
N PRO A 381 -18.31 -28.89 -5.73
CA PRO A 381 -17.68 -27.89 -6.57
C PRO A 381 -16.67 -28.54 -7.54
N GLN A 382 -16.89 -28.40 -8.84
CA GLN A 382 -16.02 -28.92 -9.89
C GLN A 382 -15.76 -27.88 -10.97
N LEU A 383 -14.52 -27.86 -11.47
CA LEU A 383 -14.15 -27.14 -12.68
C LEU A 383 -14.41 -28.04 -13.88
N VAL A 384 -15.35 -27.66 -14.76
CA VAL A 384 -15.79 -28.51 -15.88
C VAL A 384 -15.24 -28.07 -17.23
N HIS A 385 -14.84 -26.81 -17.37
CA HIS A 385 -14.24 -26.28 -18.59
C HIS A 385 -13.40 -25.02 -18.35
N ILE A 386 -12.44 -24.76 -19.24
CA ILE A 386 -11.62 -23.55 -19.24
C ILE A 386 -11.67 -22.96 -20.66
N TYR A 387 -11.94 -21.66 -20.79
CA TYR A 387 -11.94 -20.94 -22.06
C TYR A 387 -10.89 -19.82 -22.04
N ALA A 388 -10.08 -19.67 -23.08
CA ALA A 388 -9.21 -18.50 -23.21
C ALA A 388 -10.01 -17.25 -23.58
N ASP A 389 -9.57 -16.09 -23.09
CA ASP A 389 -10.07 -14.78 -23.48
C ASP A 389 -9.00 -14.01 -24.27
N GLU A 390 -9.43 -13.00 -25.03
CA GLU A 390 -8.54 -12.03 -25.66
C GLU A 390 -8.33 -10.85 -24.71
N TRP A 391 -7.08 -10.47 -24.46
CA TRP A 391 -6.76 -9.53 -23.37
C TRP A 391 -5.49 -8.71 -23.66
N TYR A 392 -5.34 -7.59 -22.97
CA TYR A 392 -4.13 -6.78 -22.93
C TYR A 392 -3.64 -6.63 -21.49
N LEU A 393 -2.33 -6.50 -21.34
CA LEU A 393 -1.66 -6.18 -20.09
C LEU A 393 -1.79 -4.67 -19.86
N SER A 394 -2.48 -4.26 -18.79
CA SER A 394 -2.54 -2.87 -18.33
C SER A 394 -1.27 -2.54 -17.56
N GLY A 395 -0.92 -3.39 -16.58
CA GLY A 395 0.31 -3.23 -15.82
C GLY A 395 0.96 -4.53 -15.39
N ILE A 396 2.26 -4.47 -15.11
CA ILE A 396 2.99 -5.56 -14.46
C ILE A 396 4.07 -5.00 -13.54
N HIS A 397 4.12 -5.53 -12.32
CA HIS A 397 5.17 -5.22 -11.36
C HIS A 397 5.84 -6.52 -10.92
N VAL A 398 7.16 -6.59 -11.05
CA VAL A 398 7.94 -7.77 -10.68
C VAL A 398 8.88 -7.38 -9.56
N THR A 399 8.76 -8.04 -8.41
CA THR A 399 9.58 -7.81 -7.22
C THR A 399 10.40 -9.04 -6.91
N GLU A 400 11.71 -8.90 -6.87
CA GLU A 400 12.60 -9.89 -6.26
C GLU A 400 12.82 -9.50 -4.80
N GLU A 401 12.36 -10.36 -3.89
CA GLU A 401 12.44 -10.19 -2.45
C GLU A 401 13.80 -10.67 -1.93
N HIS A 402 14.41 -9.90 -1.02
CA HIS A 402 15.71 -10.18 -0.38
C HIS A 402 15.57 -10.37 1.14
N GLY A 403 14.36 -10.74 1.57
CA GLY A 403 14.02 -10.99 2.96
C GLY A 403 13.39 -9.80 3.68
N ALA A 404 12.79 -10.12 4.82
CA ALA A 404 12.24 -9.15 5.75
C ALA A 404 12.65 -9.49 7.18
N ASP A 405 13.16 -8.50 7.91
CA ASP A 405 13.47 -8.58 9.33
C ASP A 405 12.36 -7.87 10.11
N MET A 406 11.75 -8.55 11.08
CA MET A 406 10.62 -8.05 11.85
C MET A 406 10.93 -8.02 13.35
N ALA A 407 10.47 -7.00 14.04
CA ALA A 407 10.49 -6.85 15.49
C ALA A 407 9.08 -6.55 16.01
N LEU A 408 8.54 -7.43 16.86
CA LEU A 408 7.39 -7.13 17.69
C LEU A 408 7.88 -6.55 19.01
N ILE A 409 7.60 -5.28 19.23
CA ILE A 409 8.01 -4.51 20.39
C ILE A 409 6.79 -4.25 21.27
N TYR A 410 6.90 -4.60 22.53
CA TYR A 410 5.78 -4.51 23.48
C TYR A 410 6.28 -4.31 24.90
N GLU A 411 5.42 -3.76 25.75
CA GLU A 411 5.72 -3.46 27.14
C GLU A 411 5.51 -4.70 28.03
N ASP A 412 6.50 -5.06 28.86
CA ASP A 412 6.44 -6.20 29.77
C ASP A 412 5.75 -5.84 31.10
N PRO A 413 4.54 -6.38 31.40
CA PRO A 413 3.83 -6.08 32.64
C PRO A 413 4.64 -6.38 33.91
N GLN A 414 5.51 -7.40 33.89
CA GLN A 414 6.33 -7.75 35.05
C GLN A 414 7.47 -6.75 35.28
N ALA A 415 8.08 -6.25 34.20
CA ALA A 415 9.13 -5.25 34.28
C ALA A 415 8.57 -3.92 34.79
N PHE A 416 7.39 -3.51 34.31
CA PHE A 416 6.66 -2.33 34.79
C PHE A 416 6.35 -2.42 36.30
N ALA A 417 5.74 -3.53 36.73
CA ALA A 417 5.45 -3.76 38.15
C ALA A 417 6.71 -3.73 39.03
N SER A 418 7.86 -4.16 38.50
CA SER A 418 9.14 -4.19 39.22
C SER A 418 9.85 -2.83 39.24
N ALA A 419 9.61 -1.98 38.25
CA ALA A 419 10.19 -0.64 38.12
C ALA A 419 9.53 0.38 39.06
N GLY A 420 8.39 0.04 39.68
CA GLY A 420 7.66 0.94 40.58
C GLY A 420 7.02 2.12 39.85
N VAL A 421 6.78 1.96 38.55
CA VAL A 421 5.96 2.89 37.75
C VAL A 421 4.51 2.62 38.17
N GLU A 422 3.84 3.61 38.77
CA GLU A 422 2.41 3.52 39.08
C GLU A 422 1.64 3.67 37.76
N GLU A 423 1.02 2.60 37.28
CA GLU A 423 0.15 2.62 36.11
C GLU A 423 -1.21 3.21 36.48
N ASP A 424 -1.52 4.37 35.92
CA ASP A 424 -2.88 4.91 35.92
C ASP A 424 -3.68 4.31 34.75
N GLY A 425 -4.01 3.01 34.84
CA GLY A 425 -5.01 2.36 33.98
C GLY A 425 -4.59 1.09 33.22
N PRO A 426 -5.42 0.60 32.29
CA PRO A 426 -5.26 -0.72 31.65
C PRO A 426 -4.40 -0.71 30.37
N LEU A 427 -3.85 0.45 29.97
CA LEU A 427 -3.10 0.63 28.73
C LEU A 427 -1.60 0.80 29.01
N TYR A 428 -0.83 0.05 28.23
CA TYR A 428 0.61 0.02 28.19
C TYR A 428 1.07 0.79 26.93
N LEU A 429 1.29 2.10 27.04
CA LEU A 429 1.49 2.95 25.85
C LEU A 429 2.51 4.08 25.98
N GLU A 430 2.87 4.51 27.19
CA GLU A 430 3.78 5.65 27.40
C GLU A 430 5.17 5.42 26.79
N THR A 431 5.76 4.23 26.99
CA THR A 431 7.09 3.94 26.44
C THR A 431 7.03 3.76 24.93
N LEU A 432 5.89 3.29 24.40
CA LEU A 432 5.70 3.11 22.96
C LEU A 432 5.58 4.45 22.22
N TYR A 433 4.96 5.48 22.78
CA TYR A 433 5.00 6.84 22.21
C TYR A 433 6.42 7.40 22.19
N GLY A 434 7.16 7.25 23.29
CA GLY A 434 8.56 7.69 23.36
C GLY A 434 9.47 6.94 22.39
N LEU A 435 9.23 5.62 22.22
CA LEU A 435 9.91 4.80 21.23
C LEU A 435 9.58 5.26 19.81
N LEU A 436 8.31 5.50 19.50
CA LEU A 436 7.87 5.99 18.19
C LEU A 436 8.59 7.28 17.81
N TYR A 437 8.70 8.24 18.74
CA TYR A 437 9.43 9.49 18.48
C TYR A 437 10.88 9.22 18.06
N GLY A 438 11.58 8.33 18.76
CA GLY A 438 12.94 7.97 18.38
C GLY A 438 13.01 7.19 17.06
N LEU A 439 12.07 6.27 16.80
CA LEU A 439 11.98 5.52 15.53
C LEU A 439 11.73 6.43 14.34
N ASP A 440 10.85 7.41 14.47
CA ASP A 440 10.53 8.39 13.42
C ASP A 440 11.79 9.14 12.98
N ASN A 441 12.58 9.63 13.94
CA ASN A 441 13.80 10.39 13.70
C ASN A 441 15.03 9.54 13.34
N THR A 442 14.94 8.22 13.40
CA THR A 442 16.10 7.34 13.17
C THR A 442 15.79 6.19 12.23
N PHE A 443 14.99 5.22 12.67
CA PHE A 443 14.63 4.02 11.92
C PHE A 443 13.85 4.35 10.63
N LEU A 444 12.76 5.12 10.73
CA LEU A 444 11.94 5.55 9.59
C LEU A 444 12.61 6.67 8.78
N ALA A 445 13.42 7.51 9.44
CA ALA A 445 14.23 8.50 8.75
C ALA A 445 15.43 7.89 8.02
N GLY A 446 15.77 6.61 8.24
CA GLY A 446 17.02 6.03 7.72
C GLY A 446 18.24 6.85 8.15
N ALA A 447 18.33 7.25 9.42
CA ALA A 447 19.42 8.09 9.90
C ALA A 447 20.77 7.37 9.85
N ASP A 448 21.80 8.11 9.44
CA ASP A 448 23.22 7.73 9.44
C ASP A 448 24.01 8.86 10.12
N CYS A 449 24.10 8.79 11.44
CA CYS A 449 24.58 9.83 12.32
C CYS A 449 25.39 9.29 13.51
N ASP A 450 26.54 8.69 13.21
CA ASP A 450 27.45 8.16 14.25
C ASP A 450 27.99 9.25 15.18
N SER A 451 28.18 10.48 14.68
CA SER A 451 28.72 11.57 15.48
C SER A 451 28.24 12.95 15.01
N VAL A 452 28.22 13.90 15.94
CA VAL A 452 27.88 15.30 15.65
C VAL A 452 29.12 16.17 15.86
N GLU A 453 29.51 16.90 14.82
CA GLU A 453 30.59 17.87 14.85
C GLU A 453 30.24 19.08 15.73
N ALA A 454 31.26 19.87 16.11
CA ALA A 454 31.08 21.05 16.95
C ALA A 454 30.18 22.15 16.34
N ASN A 455 29.95 22.11 15.02
CA ASN A 455 29.04 22.98 14.28
C ASN A 455 27.60 22.44 14.22
N GLY A 456 27.31 21.28 14.84
CA GLY A 456 26.01 20.62 14.78
C GLY A 456 25.82 19.71 13.56
N ALA A 457 26.82 19.59 12.67
CA ALA A 457 26.73 18.74 11.49
C ALA A 457 26.86 17.27 11.88
N CYS A 458 25.96 16.46 11.34
CA CYS A 458 25.97 15.02 11.46
C CYS A 458 27.05 14.40 10.56
N VAL A 459 27.81 13.43 11.07
CA VAL A 459 28.82 12.64 10.35
C VAL A 459 28.48 11.17 10.51
N GLY A 460 28.06 10.56 9.40
CA GLY A 460 27.74 9.15 9.26
C GLY A 460 28.85 8.31 8.63
N ASN A 461 28.59 7.01 8.47
CA ASN A 461 29.50 6.01 7.92
C ASN A 461 28.92 5.26 6.70
N ASP A 462 27.88 5.81 6.08
CA ASP A 462 27.10 5.21 4.99
C ASP A 462 26.36 3.92 5.42
N GLN A 463 25.99 3.81 6.71
CA GLN A 463 25.15 2.73 7.23
C GLN A 463 24.07 3.28 8.15
N ARG A 464 22.89 2.65 8.14
CA ARG A 464 21.80 3.05 9.03
C ARG A 464 22.14 2.76 10.49
N ASP A 465 21.94 3.76 11.34
CA ASP A 465 22.23 3.68 12.78
C ASP A 465 21.30 2.70 13.49
N ILE A 466 20.03 2.68 13.10
CA ILE A 466 18.97 1.91 13.74
C ILE A 466 18.35 0.97 12.71
N THR A 467 18.57 -0.32 12.93
CA THR A 467 17.98 -1.45 12.20
C THR A 467 17.24 -2.35 13.19
N VAL A 468 16.44 -3.31 12.72
CA VAL A 468 15.73 -4.28 13.55
C VAL A 468 16.65 -5.03 14.52
N PRO A 469 17.84 -5.52 14.11
CA PRO A 469 18.83 -6.07 15.05
C PRO A 469 19.27 -5.08 16.14
N GLU A 470 19.43 -3.80 15.80
CA GLU A 470 19.86 -2.77 16.74
C GLU A 470 18.73 -2.41 17.72
N LEU A 471 17.46 -2.40 17.27
CA LEU A 471 16.30 -2.26 18.14
C LEU A 471 16.27 -3.35 19.21
N ALA A 472 16.49 -4.61 18.82
CA ALA A 472 16.56 -5.72 19.76
C ALA A 472 17.72 -5.55 20.76
N ARG A 473 18.90 -5.15 20.29
CA ARG A 473 20.07 -4.90 21.16
C ARG A 473 19.79 -3.81 22.18
N ARG A 474 19.12 -2.72 21.77
CA ARG A 474 18.83 -1.55 22.62
C ARG A 474 17.70 -1.80 23.59
N PHE A 475 16.61 -2.41 23.14
CA PHE A 475 15.34 -2.38 23.86
C PHE A 475 14.89 -3.72 24.46
N GLU A 476 15.48 -4.87 24.12
CA GLU A 476 15.13 -6.14 24.79
C GLU A 476 15.70 -6.16 26.23
N HIS A 477 14.84 -5.81 27.19
CA HIS A 477 15.25 -5.55 28.57
C HIS A 477 15.91 -6.76 29.26
N THR A 478 15.59 -7.98 28.81
CA THR A 478 16.13 -9.20 29.43
C THR A 478 17.60 -9.46 29.07
N ILE A 479 18.11 -8.85 28.00
CA ILE A 479 19.49 -9.08 27.51
C ILE A 479 20.32 -7.80 27.32
N ASN A 480 19.74 -6.60 27.46
CA ASN A 480 20.39 -5.33 27.16
C ASN A 480 21.16 -4.68 28.33
N SER A 481 21.59 -5.46 29.33
CA SER A 481 22.22 -4.97 30.58
C SER A 481 23.52 -4.11 30.45
N GLY A 482 24.03 -3.91 29.23
CA GLY A 482 25.18 -3.04 28.93
C GLY A 482 24.85 -1.79 28.11
N VAL A 483 23.57 -1.54 27.80
CA VAL A 483 23.13 -0.40 27.00
C VAL A 483 22.83 0.80 27.91
N SER A 484 23.40 1.97 27.59
CA SER A 484 23.21 3.17 28.41
C SER A 484 21.79 3.72 28.29
N ASP A 485 21.34 4.49 29.28
CA ASP A 485 20.03 5.15 29.23
C ASP A 485 19.93 6.07 28.01
N THR A 486 21.00 6.79 27.67
CA THR A 486 21.06 7.66 26.50
C THR A 486 20.88 6.88 25.19
N ASP A 487 21.52 5.71 25.05
CA ASP A 487 21.35 4.87 23.86
C ASP A 487 19.93 4.30 23.75
N ARG A 488 19.22 4.17 24.87
CA ARG A 488 17.80 3.79 24.97
C ARG A 488 16.86 5.00 24.96
N TRP A 489 17.34 6.16 24.52
CA TRP A 489 16.57 7.42 24.45
C TRP A 489 15.97 7.86 25.79
N ASN A 490 16.61 7.48 26.89
CA ASN A 490 16.16 7.65 28.27
C ASN A 490 14.78 7.04 28.56
N LEU A 491 14.35 6.09 27.73
CA LEU A 491 13.11 5.34 27.96
C LEU A 491 13.28 4.36 29.12
N PRO A 492 12.21 4.06 29.87
CA PRO A 492 12.21 2.97 30.84
C PRO A 492 12.68 1.64 30.23
N ASN A 493 13.47 0.85 30.98
CA ASN A 493 13.99 -0.43 30.48
C ASN A 493 12.98 -1.57 30.70
N VAL A 494 11.86 -1.50 29.99
CA VAL A 494 10.67 -2.35 30.22
C VAL A 494 10.14 -3.03 28.95
N LEU A 495 10.76 -2.74 27.80
CA LEU A 495 10.35 -3.26 26.49
C LEU A 495 10.90 -4.67 26.24
N ARG A 496 10.09 -5.48 25.56
CA ARG A 496 10.51 -6.74 24.94
C ARG A 496 10.58 -6.52 23.44
N VAL A 497 11.50 -7.22 22.79
CA VAL A 497 11.67 -7.18 21.33
C VAL A 497 11.78 -8.60 20.82
N ASP A 498 10.69 -9.09 20.21
CA ASP A 498 10.67 -10.40 19.57
C ASP A 498 11.03 -10.27 18.09
N ARG A 499 12.19 -10.80 17.71
CA ARG A 499 12.71 -10.68 16.34
C ARG A 499 12.48 -11.96 15.54
N GLN A 500 12.00 -11.79 14.31
CA GLN A 500 11.88 -12.84 13.31
C GLN A 500 12.45 -12.40 11.96
N SER A 501 12.86 -13.36 11.13
CA SER A 501 13.31 -13.10 9.76
C SER A 501 12.55 -14.01 8.80
N TYR A 502 12.10 -13.44 7.68
CA TYR A 502 11.29 -14.12 6.68
C TYR A 502 11.86 -13.91 5.28
N ALA A 503 11.46 -14.75 4.32
CA ALA A 503 11.88 -14.63 2.92
C ALA A 503 11.23 -13.44 2.20
N SER A 504 10.08 -12.96 2.66
CA SER A 504 9.41 -11.75 2.19
C SER A 504 8.60 -11.12 3.31
N SER A 505 8.25 -9.84 3.15
CA SER A 505 7.37 -9.12 4.07
C SER A 505 5.97 -9.74 4.13
N ASP A 506 5.38 -10.11 3.00
CA ASP A 506 4.05 -10.72 2.91
C ASP A 506 3.93 -12.01 3.75
N ILE A 507 4.91 -12.91 3.61
CA ILE A 507 4.98 -14.14 4.40
C ILE A 507 5.16 -13.82 5.88
N GLY A 508 6.02 -12.86 6.18
CA GLY A 508 6.31 -12.44 7.56
C GLY A 508 5.09 -11.84 8.25
N LEU A 509 4.34 -10.97 7.58
CA LEU A 509 3.14 -10.32 8.11
C LEU A 509 2.05 -11.34 8.42
N LEU A 510 1.78 -12.26 7.48
CA LEU A 510 0.81 -13.35 7.67
C LEU A 510 1.20 -14.25 8.85
N THR A 511 2.46 -14.70 8.88
CA THR A 511 2.95 -15.63 9.92
C THR A 511 2.96 -14.97 11.29
N THR A 512 3.44 -13.73 11.37
CA THR A 512 3.56 -12.95 12.61
C THR A 512 2.20 -12.68 13.24
N ALA A 513 1.19 -12.37 12.42
CA ALA A 513 -0.16 -12.10 12.90
C ALA A 513 -0.81 -13.32 13.57
N VAL A 514 -0.62 -14.52 13.00
CA VAL A 514 -1.32 -15.74 13.48
C VAL A 514 -0.51 -16.59 14.46
N THR A 515 0.81 -16.46 14.47
CA THR A 515 1.70 -17.32 15.27
C THR A 515 2.35 -16.53 16.41
N GLU A 516 3.14 -15.51 16.08
CA GLU A 516 3.98 -14.81 17.07
C GLU A 516 3.18 -13.90 17.97
N THR A 517 2.23 -13.16 17.39
CA THR A 517 1.32 -12.29 18.14
C THR A 517 0.51 -13.08 19.16
N VAL A 518 -0.08 -14.21 18.74
CA VAL A 518 -0.86 -15.09 19.61
C VAL A 518 0.00 -15.60 20.76
N ARG A 519 1.23 -16.05 20.46
CA ARG A 519 2.18 -16.49 21.49
C ARG A 519 2.50 -15.38 22.50
N ILE A 520 2.80 -14.16 22.03
CA ILE A 520 3.10 -13.02 22.90
C ILE A 520 1.92 -12.71 23.84
N LEU A 521 0.70 -12.65 23.29
CA LEU A 521 -0.52 -12.38 24.05
C LEU A 521 -0.78 -13.44 25.12
N GLU A 522 -0.67 -14.73 24.76
CA GLU A 522 -0.92 -15.83 25.67
C GLU A 522 0.16 -16.01 26.75
N GLU A 523 1.44 -15.86 26.39
CA GLU A 523 2.54 -16.09 27.33
C GLU A 523 2.82 -14.89 28.23
N THR A 524 2.65 -13.67 27.71
CA THR A 524 3.03 -12.43 28.42
C THR A 524 1.83 -11.80 29.14
N TYR A 525 0.70 -11.64 28.45
CA TYR A 525 -0.40 -10.82 28.95
C TYR A 525 -1.50 -11.62 29.65
N THR A 526 -1.78 -12.86 29.23
CA THR A 526 -2.75 -13.74 29.94
C THR A 526 -2.44 -13.89 31.44
N PRO A 527 -1.18 -14.07 31.89
CA PRO A 527 -0.87 -14.16 33.33
C PRO A 527 -1.10 -12.87 34.12
N ALA A 528 -1.03 -11.71 33.47
CA ALA A 528 -1.23 -10.40 34.09
C ALA A 528 -2.71 -9.95 34.05
N TRP A 529 -3.51 -10.53 33.17
CA TRP A 529 -4.90 -10.13 32.93
C TRP A 529 -5.88 -10.70 33.98
N SER A 530 -6.86 -9.89 34.40
CA SER A 530 -8.05 -10.39 35.12
C SER A 530 -9.29 -9.53 34.84
N ALA A 531 -10.49 -10.05 35.05
CA ALA A 531 -11.73 -9.26 34.90
C ALA A 531 -11.80 -8.04 35.85
N SER A 532 -11.07 -8.07 36.97
CA SER A 532 -10.94 -6.94 37.92
C SER A 532 -9.83 -5.96 37.55
N GLN A 533 -8.90 -6.35 36.68
CA GLN A 533 -7.77 -5.57 36.19
C GLN A 533 -7.57 -5.94 34.71
N PRO A 534 -8.47 -5.46 33.83
CA PRO A 534 -8.34 -5.74 32.40
C PRO A 534 -7.08 -5.08 31.85
N ILE A 535 -6.46 -5.71 30.86
CA ILE A 535 -5.31 -5.17 30.13
C ILE A 535 -5.65 -5.18 28.64
N THR A 536 -5.29 -4.12 27.94
CA THR A 536 -5.48 -3.98 26.48
C THR A 536 -4.13 -3.58 25.87
N PRO A 537 -3.27 -4.56 25.54
CA PRO A 537 -1.92 -4.27 25.08
C PRO A 537 -1.93 -3.72 23.64
N THR A 538 -0.98 -2.84 23.35
CA THR A 538 -0.59 -2.48 21.98
C THR A 538 0.74 -3.14 21.68
N ILE A 539 0.83 -3.83 20.55
CA ILE A 539 2.09 -4.37 20.02
C ILE A 539 2.52 -3.47 18.87
N LEU A 540 3.77 -2.98 18.93
CA LEU A 540 4.41 -2.24 17.85
C LEU A 540 5.16 -3.22 16.96
N LEU A 541 4.76 -3.31 15.69
CA LEU A 541 5.51 -4.02 14.66
C LEU A 541 6.44 -3.04 13.96
N ALA A 542 7.75 -3.22 14.11
CA ALA A 542 8.76 -2.54 13.32
C ALA A 542 9.42 -3.55 12.39
N TYR A 543 9.44 -3.31 11.09
CA TYR A 543 10.11 -4.23 10.17
C TYR A 543 10.82 -3.52 9.02
N GLU A 544 11.80 -4.22 8.48
CA GLU A 544 12.52 -3.84 7.27
C GLU A 544 12.28 -4.91 6.22
N SER A 545 12.00 -4.49 4.99
CA SER A 545 11.91 -5.40 3.85
C SER A 545 12.83 -4.92 2.75
N MET A 546 13.65 -5.83 2.25
CA MET A 546 14.59 -5.55 1.18
C MET A 546 14.08 -6.17 -0.10
N SER A 547 13.98 -5.38 -1.16
CA SER A 547 13.53 -5.87 -2.45
C SER A 547 14.07 -5.00 -3.58
N ARG A 548 14.05 -5.55 -4.79
CA ARG A 548 14.29 -4.79 -6.02
C ARG A 548 13.22 -5.14 -7.01
N SER A 549 12.81 -4.18 -7.83
CA SER A 549 11.68 -4.38 -8.74
C SER A 549 11.91 -3.81 -10.12
N VAL A 550 11.15 -4.33 -11.08
CA VAL A 550 11.07 -3.84 -12.46
C VAL A 550 9.59 -3.75 -12.81
N ASN A 551 9.20 -2.63 -13.41
CA ASN A 551 7.83 -2.34 -13.82
C ASN A 551 7.72 -2.19 -15.36
N LEU A 552 6.50 -2.20 -15.91
CA LEU A 552 6.24 -1.92 -17.32
C LEU A 552 6.69 -0.50 -17.74
N ASP A 553 6.58 0.47 -16.85
CA ASP A 553 6.93 1.88 -17.09
C ASP A 553 8.42 2.12 -17.33
N GLU A 554 9.29 1.17 -16.97
CA GLU A 554 10.73 1.22 -17.22
C GLU A 554 11.06 1.39 -18.72
N GLY A 555 10.13 1.02 -19.61
CA GLY A 555 10.24 1.25 -21.05
C GLY A 555 10.34 2.73 -21.44
N LEU A 556 9.80 3.64 -20.62
CA LEU A 556 9.79 5.09 -20.88
C LEU A 556 11.10 5.78 -20.52
N ALA A 557 11.82 5.25 -19.52
CA ALA A 557 13.10 5.79 -19.07
C ALA A 557 14.26 5.54 -20.07
N GLY A 558 14.00 4.88 -21.20
CA GLY A 558 15.05 4.39 -22.11
C GLY A 558 15.94 3.32 -21.46
N ASN A 559 15.50 2.77 -20.33
CA ASN A 559 16.20 1.76 -19.57
C ASN A 559 16.13 0.42 -20.30
N ALA A 560 17.28 -0.24 -20.48
CA ALA A 560 17.32 -1.55 -21.12
C ALA A 560 16.71 -2.67 -20.26
N ASN A 561 16.23 -2.39 -19.04
CA ASN A 561 15.65 -3.36 -18.10
C ASN A 561 14.38 -3.99 -18.64
N LEU A 562 13.66 -3.32 -19.53
CA LEU A 562 12.50 -3.87 -20.22
C LEU A 562 12.78 -4.03 -21.72
N ALA A 563 12.37 -5.17 -22.30
CA ALA A 563 12.47 -5.40 -23.73
C ALA A 563 11.32 -6.23 -24.27
N TRP A 564 10.70 -5.72 -25.35
CA TRP A 564 9.70 -6.45 -26.12
C TRP A 564 10.30 -7.05 -27.39
N SER A 565 9.96 -8.32 -27.67
CA SER A 565 10.28 -8.99 -28.92
C SER A 565 9.10 -9.86 -29.37
N ASN A 566 8.30 -9.38 -30.32
CA ASN A 566 6.96 -9.94 -30.59
C ASN A 566 6.19 -10.07 -29.26
N GLN A 567 5.50 -11.17 -28.99
CA GLN A 567 4.77 -11.42 -27.74
C GLN A 567 5.65 -11.68 -26.50
N THR A 568 6.98 -11.67 -26.63
CA THR A 568 7.89 -11.88 -25.50
C THR A 568 8.18 -10.58 -24.77
N LEU A 569 7.82 -10.53 -23.48
CA LEU A 569 8.23 -9.52 -22.52
C LEU A 569 9.43 -10.05 -21.73
N THR A 570 10.56 -9.35 -21.81
CA THR A 570 11.76 -9.64 -21.04
C THR A 570 11.99 -8.54 -20.02
N LEU A 571 12.01 -8.89 -18.72
CA LEU A 571 12.41 -7.99 -17.64
C LEU A 571 13.76 -8.42 -17.08
N ASN A 572 14.70 -7.48 -16.96
CA ASN A 572 16.10 -7.75 -16.60
C ASN A 572 16.43 -7.08 -15.27
N PHE A 573 16.82 -7.86 -14.28
CA PHE A 573 17.22 -7.42 -12.95
C PHE A 573 18.73 -7.18 -12.88
N ARG A 574 19.25 -6.31 -13.77
CA ARG A 574 20.70 -6.10 -13.91
C ARG A 574 21.32 -5.73 -12.57
N GLN A 575 22.41 -6.40 -12.21
CA GLN A 575 23.08 -6.20 -10.91
C GLN A 575 24.18 -5.13 -10.94
N SER A 576 24.50 -4.60 -12.13
CA SER A 576 25.55 -3.59 -12.29
C SER A 576 25.40 -2.86 -13.63
N GLY A 577 25.98 -1.66 -13.71
CA GLY A 577 25.94 -0.82 -14.91
C GLY A 577 25.05 0.42 -14.70
N ALA A 578 24.80 1.16 -15.78
CA ALA A 578 23.94 2.35 -15.74
C ALA A 578 22.46 1.99 -15.47
N ASP A 579 22.07 0.79 -15.86
CA ASP A 579 20.70 0.26 -15.75
C ASP A 579 20.58 -0.73 -14.58
N ALA A 580 21.48 -0.67 -13.59
CA ALA A 580 21.41 -1.57 -12.43
C ALA A 580 20.08 -1.36 -11.68
N VAL A 581 19.43 -2.44 -11.30
CA VAL A 581 18.23 -2.40 -10.46
C VAL A 581 18.69 -2.42 -9.01
N ASP A 582 18.56 -1.28 -8.34
CA ASP A 582 19.01 -1.10 -6.96
C ASP A 582 18.15 -1.89 -5.98
N LEU A 583 18.80 -2.34 -4.89
CA LEU A 583 18.13 -2.99 -3.77
C LEU A 583 17.58 -1.91 -2.85
N ASN A 584 16.27 -1.87 -2.69
CA ASN A 584 15.57 -0.91 -1.85
C ASN A 584 15.29 -1.54 -0.49
N THR A 585 15.51 -0.79 0.59
CA THR A 585 15.05 -1.16 1.93
C THR A 585 13.92 -0.24 2.36
N MET A 586 12.77 -0.84 2.60
CA MET A 586 11.62 -0.18 3.20
C MET A 586 11.61 -0.44 4.71
N ALA A 587 11.47 0.60 5.51
CA ALA A 587 11.22 0.50 6.94
C ALA A 587 9.76 0.82 7.23
N VAL A 588 9.13 0.02 8.09
CA VAL A 588 7.73 0.16 8.45
C VAL A 588 7.55 0.08 9.95
N VAL A 589 6.70 0.95 10.51
CA VAL A 589 6.23 0.89 11.89
C VAL A 589 4.71 0.87 11.92
N LYS A 590 4.13 -0.08 12.65
CA LYS A 590 2.68 -0.23 12.81
C LYS A 590 2.29 -0.55 14.25
N TRP A 591 1.17 -0.01 14.72
CA TRP A 591 0.57 -0.39 16.00
C TRP A 591 -0.62 -1.32 15.82
N ALA A 592 -0.75 -2.28 16.73
CA ALA A 592 -1.89 -3.19 16.79
C ALA A 592 -2.38 -3.35 18.24
N PRO A 593 -3.56 -2.81 18.58
CA PRO A 593 -4.19 -3.04 19.87
C PRO A 593 -4.91 -4.39 19.92
N TYR A 594 -4.87 -5.04 21.08
CA TYR A 594 -5.54 -6.32 21.34
C TYR A 594 -6.42 -6.25 22.60
N ALA A 595 -7.53 -6.97 22.57
CA ALA A 595 -8.46 -7.07 23.68
C ALA A 595 -8.70 -8.54 24.04
N TYR A 596 -8.85 -8.83 25.33
CA TYR A 596 -9.24 -10.15 25.79
C TYR A 596 -10.76 -10.25 25.92
N THR A 597 -11.33 -11.27 25.29
CA THR A 597 -12.75 -11.61 25.39
C THR A 597 -12.92 -12.94 26.13
N THR A 598 -14.00 -13.07 26.89
CA THR A 598 -14.29 -14.33 27.62
C THR A 598 -14.71 -15.49 26.70
N THR A 599 -15.01 -15.20 25.44
CA THR A 599 -15.53 -16.16 24.47
C THR A 599 -14.45 -16.64 23.52
N ASP A 600 -13.67 -15.71 22.98
CA ASP A 600 -12.71 -15.97 21.90
C ASP A 600 -11.26 -15.81 22.36
N GLY A 601 -11.01 -15.47 23.63
CA GLY A 601 -9.68 -15.17 24.14
C GLY A 601 -9.18 -13.83 23.59
N TRP A 602 -7.88 -13.74 23.30
CA TRP A 602 -7.29 -12.55 22.70
C TRP A 602 -7.72 -12.37 21.25
N VAL A 603 -8.20 -11.17 20.93
CA VAL A 603 -8.59 -10.75 19.58
C VAL A 603 -8.02 -9.36 19.28
N GLY A 604 -7.90 -9.00 18.00
CA GLY A 604 -7.64 -7.62 17.61
C GLY A 604 -8.73 -6.71 18.16
N ALA A 605 -8.35 -5.59 18.79
CA ALA A 605 -9.32 -4.66 19.33
C ALA A 605 -10.08 -3.95 18.19
N ASP A 606 -11.38 -3.73 18.39
CA ASP A 606 -12.16 -2.85 17.52
C ASP A 606 -11.58 -1.43 17.62
N ILE A 607 -11.04 -0.93 16.50
CA ILE A 607 -10.27 0.32 16.53
C ILE A 607 -11.12 1.52 16.93
N ASN A 608 -12.40 1.57 16.54
CA ASN A 608 -13.29 2.67 16.88
C ASN A 608 -13.58 2.67 18.39
N GLN A 609 -13.92 1.50 18.94
CA GLN A 609 -14.15 1.37 20.38
C GLN A 609 -12.89 1.64 21.20
N PHE A 610 -11.73 1.19 20.71
CA PHE A 610 -10.45 1.45 21.35
C PHE A 610 -10.11 2.94 21.35
N TYR A 611 -10.23 3.61 20.20
CA TYR A 611 -9.95 5.02 20.00
C TYR A 611 -10.84 5.91 20.87
N ASP A 612 -12.17 5.76 20.75
CA ASP A 612 -13.15 6.63 21.42
C ASP A 612 -13.19 6.45 22.94
N ASN A 613 -12.81 5.28 23.44
CA ASN A 613 -12.95 4.94 24.85
C ASN A 613 -11.61 4.73 25.55
N ALA A 614 -10.91 3.64 25.23
CA ALA A 614 -9.74 3.21 25.99
C ALA A 614 -8.59 4.21 25.83
N LEU A 615 -8.27 4.58 24.59
CA LEU A 615 -7.23 5.53 24.25
C LEU A 615 -7.57 6.94 24.73
N ALA A 616 -8.77 7.43 24.41
CA ALA A 616 -9.22 8.75 24.85
C ALA A 616 -9.19 8.92 26.38
N SER A 617 -9.66 7.90 27.12
CA SER A 617 -9.64 7.94 28.59
C SER A 617 -8.24 7.88 29.18
N HIS A 618 -7.30 7.19 28.52
CA HIS A 618 -5.91 7.12 28.96
C HIS A 618 -5.20 8.44 28.74
N LEU A 619 -5.25 9.00 27.53
CA LEU A 619 -4.63 10.29 27.22
C LEU A 619 -5.24 11.41 28.07
N ALA A 620 -6.55 11.37 28.33
CA ALA A 620 -7.18 12.35 29.21
C ALA A 620 -6.60 12.35 30.64
N ARG A 621 -6.14 11.19 31.15
CA ARG A 621 -5.45 11.11 32.46
C ARG A 621 -4.03 11.63 32.36
N ASP A 622 -3.27 11.19 31.36
CA ASP A 622 -1.84 11.51 31.23
C ASP A 622 -1.60 13.01 30.99
N PHE A 623 -2.51 13.66 30.27
CA PHE A 623 -2.45 15.08 29.98
C PHE A 623 -3.17 15.97 31.01
N ASP A 624 -3.77 15.43 32.08
CA ASP A 624 -4.48 16.24 33.09
C ASP A 624 -3.52 17.17 33.84
N GLY A 625 -3.61 18.47 33.57
CA GLY A 625 -2.74 19.48 34.19
C GLY A 625 -1.29 19.47 33.68
N ALA A 626 -1.01 18.75 32.59
CA ALA A 626 0.32 18.71 31.95
C ALA A 626 0.68 20.05 31.29
N PHE A 627 -0.32 20.75 30.72
CA PHE A 627 -0.15 22.05 30.09
C PHE A 627 -0.86 23.20 30.85
N PRO A 628 -0.40 24.46 30.65
CA PRO A 628 -0.89 25.63 31.38
C PRO A 628 -2.38 25.91 31.21
N THR A 629 -2.96 25.57 30.06
CA THR A 629 -4.38 25.82 29.74
C THR A 629 -5.15 24.53 29.43
N PRO A 630 -6.47 24.50 29.70
CA PRO A 630 -7.33 23.38 29.30
C PRO A 630 -7.38 23.18 27.78
N GLU A 631 -7.31 24.27 26.99
CA GLU A 631 -7.34 24.21 25.52
C GLU A 631 -6.08 23.56 24.94
N GLU A 632 -4.90 23.87 25.51
CA GLU A 632 -3.65 23.18 25.15
C GLU A 632 -3.72 21.69 25.48
N ASN A 633 -4.23 21.32 26.67
CA ASN A 633 -4.39 19.91 27.05
C ASN A 633 -5.27 19.14 26.06
N GLU A 634 -6.43 19.70 25.69
CA GLU A 634 -7.35 19.09 24.71
C GLU A 634 -6.68 18.95 23.33
N THR A 635 -5.93 19.95 22.89
CA THR A 635 -5.21 19.93 21.61
C THR A 635 -4.17 18.81 21.55
N TYR A 636 -3.30 18.69 22.55
CA TYR A 636 -2.28 17.64 22.58
C TYR A 636 -2.86 16.24 22.74
N GLN A 637 -3.97 16.10 23.47
CA GLN A 637 -4.71 14.84 23.55
C GLN A 637 -5.22 14.41 22.16
N THR A 638 -5.86 15.32 21.42
CA THR A 638 -6.33 15.04 20.06
C THR A 638 -5.17 14.69 19.13
N LEU A 639 -4.06 15.43 19.18
CA LEU A 639 -2.87 15.12 18.38
C LEU A 639 -2.30 13.74 18.68
N ALA A 640 -2.23 13.33 19.95
CA ALA A 640 -1.78 12.00 20.34
C ALA A 640 -2.72 10.90 19.82
N GLN A 641 -4.05 11.13 19.87
CA GLN A 641 -5.03 10.19 19.29
C GLN A 641 -4.86 10.04 17.78
N VAL A 642 -4.74 11.15 17.05
CA VAL A 642 -4.52 11.14 15.59
C VAL A 642 -3.22 10.43 15.24
N LEU A 643 -2.14 10.69 15.99
CA LEU A 643 -0.86 10.00 15.81
C LEU A 643 -1.00 8.49 16.00
N TYR A 644 -1.73 8.03 17.02
CA TYR A 644 -2.01 6.61 17.21
C TYR A 644 -2.68 5.99 15.99
N LEU A 645 -3.70 6.66 15.45
CA LEU A 645 -4.45 6.15 14.31
C LEU A 645 -3.57 6.07 13.06
N ALA A 646 -2.73 7.07 12.82
CA ALA A 646 -1.79 7.06 11.70
C ALA A 646 -0.80 5.89 11.80
N VAL A 647 -0.26 5.63 13.00
CA VAL A 647 0.66 4.50 13.22
C VAL A 647 -0.09 3.16 13.19
N TYR A 648 -1.36 3.12 13.60
CA TYR A 648 -2.21 1.93 13.46
C TYR A 648 -2.44 1.56 11.98
N GLN A 649 -2.59 2.56 11.11
CA GLN A 649 -2.66 2.34 9.66
C GLN A 649 -1.31 1.86 9.10
N GLY A 650 -0.21 2.33 9.68
CA GLY A 650 1.15 1.92 9.38
C GLY A 650 1.92 3.04 8.67
N ASN A 651 3.13 3.31 9.14
CA ASN A 651 4.05 4.28 8.54
C ASN A 651 5.15 3.54 7.82
N LEU A 652 5.26 3.73 6.51
CA LEU A 652 6.29 3.15 5.65
C LEU A 652 7.20 4.24 5.08
N ARG A 653 8.50 3.97 4.99
CA ARG A 653 9.50 4.88 4.42
C ARG A 653 10.56 4.08 3.66
N LEU A 654 10.96 4.58 2.50
CA LEU A 654 12.18 4.12 1.82
C LEU A 654 13.38 4.71 2.55
N VAL A 655 14.26 3.85 3.05
CA VAL A 655 15.36 4.26 3.94
C VAL A 655 16.74 3.95 3.38
N GLU A 656 16.83 3.11 2.36
CA GLU A 656 18.06 2.73 1.67
C GLU A 656 17.77 2.38 0.20
N ILE A 657 18.59 2.88 -0.74
CA ILE A 657 18.60 2.48 -2.16
C ILE A 657 20.02 2.06 -2.51
N GLY A 658 20.21 0.80 -2.88
CA GLY A 658 21.52 0.23 -3.18
C GLY A 658 22.46 0.30 -1.97
N ALA A 659 23.40 1.24 -1.99
CA ALA A 659 24.33 1.51 -0.89
C ALA A 659 24.15 2.92 -0.28
N LEU A 660 23.07 3.61 -0.67
CA LEU A 660 22.81 4.99 -0.30
C LEU A 660 21.68 5.03 0.72
N VAL A 661 21.95 5.70 1.84
CA VAL A 661 21.04 5.83 2.97
C VAL A 661 20.22 7.12 2.83
N ASN A 662 19.03 7.20 3.44
CA ASN A 662 18.03 8.25 3.18
C ASN A 662 18.56 9.70 3.08
N GLY A 663 19.48 10.12 3.97
CA GLY A 663 20.10 11.45 3.91
C GLY A 663 20.92 11.75 2.64
N GLN A 664 21.31 10.71 1.91
CA GLN A 664 21.93 10.75 0.58
C GLN A 664 20.93 10.41 -0.54
N ILE A 665 19.89 9.61 -0.28
CA ILE A 665 18.80 9.28 -1.22
C ILE A 665 18.07 10.53 -1.67
N GLN A 666 17.69 11.43 -0.74
CA GLN A 666 17.06 12.71 -1.09
C GLN A 666 17.92 13.51 -2.09
N ARG A 667 19.25 13.43 -1.98
CA ARG A 667 20.17 14.07 -2.95
C ARG A 667 20.32 13.29 -4.25
N GLN A 668 20.03 11.99 -4.26
CA GLN A 668 20.19 11.10 -5.41
C GLN A 668 18.90 10.94 -6.22
N ILE A 669 17.71 10.92 -5.61
CA ILE A 669 16.42 11.04 -6.30
C ILE A 669 16.44 12.36 -7.10
N ILE A 670 16.76 13.47 -6.41
CA ILE A 670 16.95 14.78 -7.05
C ILE A 670 18.10 14.78 -8.08
N ALA A 671 19.17 14.00 -7.90
CA ALA A 671 20.32 13.97 -8.84
C ALA A 671 20.24 12.94 -9.98
N GLN A 672 19.41 11.91 -9.90
CA GLN A 672 19.10 10.98 -10.99
C GLN A 672 18.08 11.60 -11.94
N GLU A 673 17.20 12.47 -11.44
CA GLU A 673 16.27 13.28 -12.25
C GLU A 673 16.94 14.51 -12.90
N TYR A 674 18.12 14.94 -12.44
CA TYR A 674 18.85 16.09 -13.00
C TYR A 674 20.20 15.74 -13.66
N GLN A 675 20.18 15.42 -14.97
CA GLN A 675 21.38 15.54 -15.82
C GLN A 675 21.65 17.00 -16.29
N LYS A 676 21.89 17.93 -15.34
CA LYS A 676 22.73 19.19 -15.30
C LYS A 676 22.71 20.25 -16.45
N PRO A 677 23.14 21.54 -16.24
CA PRO A 677 23.79 22.20 -15.07
C PRO A 677 23.01 23.49 -14.56
N SER A 678 23.21 24.15 -13.40
CA SER A 678 24.39 24.51 -12.59
C SER A 678 24.00 25.26 -11.27
N GLU A 679 24.77 25.02 -10.19
CA GLU A 679 25.04 25.89 -8.99
C GLU A 679 23.90 26.18 -7.98
N ALA A 680 23.83 25.45 -6.84
CA ALA A 680 24.28 25.85 -5.47
C ALA A 680 23.05 26.27 -4.60
N ILE A 681 22.80 25.94 -3.32
CA ILE A 681 23.60 25.91 -2.07
C ILE A 681 22.79 25.09 -1.00
N ALA A 682 23.36 24.02 -0.44
CA ALA A 682 23.56 23.76 1.00
C ALA A 682 22.54 24.30 2.06
N VAL A 683 21.85 23.34 2.70
CA VAL A 683 21.57 23.24 4.16
C VAL A 683 20.64 24.29 4.77
N THR A 684 19.49 23.86 5.29
CA THR A 684 19.14 24.01 6.72
C THR A 684 18.19 22.87 7.17
N PHE A 685 18.79 21.89 7.86
CA PHE A 685 18.10 20.96 8.76
C PHE A 685 17.84 21.69 10.10
N LEU A 686 16.76 21.30 10.80
CA LEU A 686 16.30 21.68 12.14
C LEU A 686 15.48 22.98 12.29
N THR A 687 14.15 22.80 12.36
CA THR A 687 13.37 23.26 13.53
C THR A 687 12.35 22.21 13.97
N THR A 688 12.83 21.36 14.88
CA THR A 688 12.09 20.45 15.76
C THR A 688 10.81 21.04 16.36
N ALA A 689 9.79 20.18 16.43
CA ALA A 689 8.55 20.22 17.23
C ALA A 689 7.22 20.57 16.50
N LEU A 690 7.23 20.72 15.17
CA LEU A 690 6.00 20.79 14.34
C LEU A 690 5.95 19.74 13.20
N GLU A 691 6.98 18.89 13.08
CA GLU A 691 7.17 17.99 11.92
C GLU A 691 6.51 16.61 12.02
N SER A 692 5.62 16.37 12.99
CA SER A 692 4.68 15.24 12.88
C SER A 692 3.50 15.53 11.93
N ILE A 693 3.49 16.72 11.29
CA ILE A 693 2.43 17.15 10.38
C ILE A 693 2.31 16.32 9.08
N PRO A 694 3.34 15.72 8.45
CA PRO A 694 3.11 14.89 7.26
C PRO A 694 2.30 13.63 7.59
N THR A 695 2.53 13.06 8.78
CA THR A 695 1.79 11.90 9.32
C THR A 695 0.36 12.28 9.71
N VAL A 696 0.14 13.54 10.05
CA VAL A 696 -1.15 14.09 10.49
C VAL A 696 -1.97 14.65 9.32
N LEU A 697 -1.36 15.14 8.24
CA LEU A 697 -2.06 15.69 7.06
C LEU A 697 -2.74 14.57 6.24
N ASN A 698 -2.09 13.42 6.08
CA ASN A 698 -2.70 12.26 5.41
C ASN A 698 -3.78 11.57 6.28
N ALA A 699 -3.73 11.71 7.60
CA ALA A 699 -4.74 11.17 8.52
C ALA A 699 -5.93 12.13 8.77
N LEU A 700 -5.75 13.45 8.61
CA LEU A 700 -6.76 14.47 8.96
C LEU A 700 -7.83 14.76 7.88
N ILE A 701 -7.69 14.24 6.67
CA ILE A 701 -8.66 14.46 5.58
C ILE A 701 -9.92 13.56 5.73
N VAL A 702 -9.94 12.64 6.71
CA VAL A 702 -11.00 11.61 6.84
C VAL A 702 -12.16 11.96 7.80
N PHE A 703 -12.11 13.06 8.57
CA PHE A 703 -13.19 13.41 9.52
C PHE A 703 -13.79 14.80 9.27
N SER A 704 -14.98 14.87 8.66
CA SER A 704 -15.68 16.11 8.31
C SER A 704 -16.64 16.68 9.38
N GLU A 705 -16.60 16.20 10.62
CA GLU A 705 -17.38 16.81 11.72
C GLU A 705 -16.52 17.54 12.77
N THR A 706 -15.23 17.22 12.88
CA THR A 706 -14.28 17.86 13.82
C THR A 706 -13.72 19.19 13.31
N TRP A 707 -13.76 19.45 12.00
CA TRP A 707 -13.34 20.74 11.42
C TRP A 707 -14.14 21.93 11.96
N ALA A 708 -15.41 21.75 12.34
CA ALA A 708 -16.21 22.81 12.95
C ALA A 708 -15.81 23.12 14.39
N GLN A 709 -15.17 22.19 15.11
CA GLN A 709 -14.71 22.38 16.49
C GLN A 709 -13.26 22.91 16.52
N ILE A 710 -12.39 22.39 15.64
CA ILE A 710 -11.00 22.84 15.48
C ILE A 710 -10.95 24.29 14.96
N ALA A 711 -11.79 24.64 13.98
CA ALA A 711 -11.90 26.02 13.51
C ALA A 711 -12.43 26.97 14.61
N HIS A 712 -13.27 26.48 15.52
CA HIS A 712 -13.77 27.30 16.64
C HIS A 712 -12.71 27.53 17.73
N GLY A 713 -11.87 26.52 18.01
CA GLY A 713 -10.75 26.62 18.95
C GLY A 713 -9.64 27.54 18.45
N LEU A 714 -9.25 27.44 17.18
CA LEU A 714 -8.20 28.28 16.59
C LEU A 714 -8.62 29.75 16.44
N THR A 715 -9.92 30.05 16.24
CA THR A 715 -10.41 31.45 16.25
C THR A 715 -10.51 32.11 17.63
N LEU A 716 -10.40 31.35 18.73
CA LEU A 716 -10.49 31.91 20.09
C LEU A 716 -9.12 32.11 20.76
N ALA A 717 -8.04 31.64 20.14
CA ALA A 717 -6.65 31.79 20.63
C ALA A 717 -5.82 32.84 19.86
N GLY A 718 -6.43 33.60 18.94
CA GLY A 718 -5.83 34.74 18.24
C GLY A 718 -6.20 36.09 18.87
#